data_AF-A0A951WYX7-F1
#
_entry.id   AF-A0A951WYX7-F1
#
_cell.length_a   1.000
_cell.length_b   1.000
_cell.length_c   1.000
_cell.angle_alpha   90.00
_cell.angle_beta   90.00
_cell.angle_gamma   90.00
#
_symmetry.space_group_name_H-M   'P 1'
#
loop_
_entity.id
_entity.type
_entity.pdbx_description
1 polymer ?
#
loop_
_entity_poly.entity_id
_entity_poly.type
_entity_poly.pdbx_seq_one_letter_code
_entity_poly.pdbx_strand_id
1 'polypeptide(L)'
;MSNQLAVFIDFENIALWAEQEFLDFELTPLMQYLKSRGPVALKRAYGDWSRFSRYREDLMNNTVDLIQIFSVRAGKNRADIRMALDALEAAIERPQIDTFVIVSGDSDFGPLVAKLREYGKYTLGIGPREVTHPLLARACDEFVYVEAALGELVDDERMSDTAVADNELARQLLLKALRVHSQRAELPVLAAKLKQTMLLLDSSFNEANFGYPQFKNWLEHNSDLLTLFVKDFQLYVAPHDFVPTPEWEGSISANGQAALTQQPVGQASDLAAPVKPSLRQQYNQIFTRLKMTSVDFATRRDVLRDIYRELTERPGERTTDDLLEELCDRYETQGLIRSKTTLRQIWQMGFRQRAFDYRDQVASVHVPVWLAEEIDSEAAFVQRAESGFVYAVINAGLEIDKEELAAILLNDAEHTEYIDNLLDDLERRGLIVNVDGRFLLPGQSSIPFADEPALQPIVYDIENVQIPDSMPRGHEKARSLAKTAMLQRSQDFAASARSYLMACRLQWDAVEQGEPGATLEDLRWYMASFASVKAGELSQIHRDYSHSRPYYLAFFFLVQEDDPLWSRMRGLINPMLSYYWVNAWRELGLNAGNPSLSATTPAEIAVRAASHENQDLCSLWYVMTNALAEVNPGLLRRVANQIRLNRGESPMYAQVADTLEQMLMQ
;
A
#
# COMPACT_ATOMS: atom_id res chain seq x y z
N MET A 1 -11.68 9.71 33.70
CA MET A 1 -12.00 11.04 33.13
C MET A 1 -11.89 10.87 31.62
N SER A 2 -12.89 11.25 30.82
CA SER A 2 -12.77 11.04 29.37
C SER A 2 -11.80 12.07 28.80
N ASN A 3 -10.60 11.66 28.40
CA ASN A 3 -9.67 12.52 27.67
C ASN A 3 -10.31 12.91 26.35
N GLN A 4 -10.62 14.20 26.16
CA GLN A 4 -11.17 14.71 24.91
C GLN A 4 -10.04 15.22 24.02
N LEU A 5 -10.13 14.88 22.73
CA LEU A 5 -9.14 15.26 21.74
C LEU A 5 -9.61 16.51 20.96
N ALA A 6 -8.67 17.42 20.71
CA ALA A 6 -8.79 18.42 19.65
C ALA A 6 -7.81 18.10 18.53
N VAL A 7 -8.30 18.03 17.29
CA VAL A 7 -7.52 17.68 16.10
C VAL A 7 -7.38 18.92 15.21
N PHE A 8 -6.13 19.26 14.92
CA PHE A 8 -5.75 20.36 14.03
C PHE A 8 -4.92 19.80 12.87
N ILE A 9 -5.46 19.90 11.66
CA ILE A 9 -4.87 19.33 10.45
C ILE A 9 -4.33 20.46 9.58
N ASP A 10 -3.02 20.45 9.39
CA ASP A 10 -2.36 21.24 8.36
C ASP A 10 -2.59 20.53 7.01
N PHE A 11 -3.71 20.86 6.38
CA PHE A 11 -4.17 20.12 5.22
C PHE A 11 -3.28 20.38 4.01
N GLU A 12 -2.70 21.58 3.89
CA GLU A 12 -1.79 21.86 2.78
C GLU A 12 -0.52 21.01 2.88
N ASN A 13 0.08 20.86 4.05
CA ASN A 13 1.29 20.05 4.24
C ASN A 13 1.02 18.55 3.95
N ILE A 14 -0.09 18.02 4.47
CA ILE A 14 -0.47 16.62 4.27
C ILE A 14 -0.90 16.36 2.82
N ALA A 15 -1.72 17.22 2.23
CA ALA A 15 -2.17 17.05 0.85
C ALA A 15 -1.04 17.24 -0.16
N LEU A 16 -0.09 18.15 0.10
CA LEU A 16 1.10 18.29 -0.75
C LEU A 16 1.98 17.04 -0.72
N TRP A 17 2.19 16.44 0.44
CA TRP A 17 2.87 15.15 0.54
C TRP A 17 2.11 14.05 -0.20
N ALA A 18 0.79 13.92 0.03
CA ALA A 18 -0.02 12.92 -0.64
C ALA A 18 -0.07 13.13 -2.17
N GLU A 19 -0.10 14.38 -2.64
CA GLU A 19 -0.03 14.76 -4.06
C GLU A 19 1.35 14.44 -4.67
N GLN A 20 2.44 14.59 -3.92
CA GLN A 20 3.81 14.26 -4.34
C GLN A 20 4.02 12.74 -4.44
N GLU A 21 3.45 11.97 -3.52
CA GLU A 21 3.52 10.50 -3.49
C GLU A 21 2.38 9.81 -4.26
N PHE A 22 1.49 10.58 -4.90
CA PHE A 22 0.33 10.10 -5.67
C PHE A 22 -0.58 9.14 -4.89
N LEU A 23 -0.72 9.42 -3.60
CA LEU A 23 -1.68 8.80 -2.71
C LEU A 23 -2.94 9.68 -2.66
N ASP A 24 -4.12 9.05 -2.63
CA ASP A 24 -5.28 9.74 -2.08
C ASP A 24 -5.14 9.66 -0.56
N PHE A 25 -5.03 10.81 0.09
CA PHE A 25 -5.02 10.87 1.54
C PHE A 25 -6.38 10.37 2.06
N GLU A 26 -6.41 9.11 2.50
CA GLU A 26 -7.59 8.50 3.09
C GLU A 26 -7.80 9.08 4.50
N LEU A 27 -8.64 10.11 4.58
CA LEU A 27 -8.95 10.78 5.85
C LEU A 27 -9.75 9.87 6.80
N THR A 28 -10.61 9.01 6.26
CA THR A 28 -11.52 8.18 7.05
C THR A 28 -10.78 7.21 7.99
N PRO A 29 -9.76 6.46 7.55
CA PRO A 29 -8.94 5.64 8.45
C PRO A 29 -8.20 6.47 9.51
N LEU A 30 -7.63 7.63 9.15
CA LEU A 30 -7.01 8.51 10.14
C LEU A 30 -8.01 8.96 11.21
N MET A 31 -9.24 9.30 10.81
CA MET A 31 -10.30 9.67 11.75
C MET A 31 -10.75 8.49 12.62
N GLN A 32 -10.76 7.26 12.09
CA GLN A 32 -11.04 6.06 12.87
C GLN A 32 -9.95 5.80 13.91
N TYR A 33 -8.68 5.93 13.52
CA TYR A 33 -7.54 5.85 14.44
C TYR A 33 -7.63 6.92 15.55
N LEU A 34 -7.99 8.16 15.22
CA LEU A 34 -8.16 9.21 16.23
C LEU A 34 -9.33 8.93 17.17
N LYS A 35 -10.43 8.36 16.67
CA LYS A 35 -11.57 7.93 17.50
C LYS A 35 -11.18 6.79 18.46
N SER A 36 -10.26 5.90 18.08
CA SER A 36 -9.78 4.85 18.99
C SER A 36 -8.89 5.38 20.12
N ARG A 37 -8.33 6.59 19.95
CA ARG A 37 -7.56 7.29 21.00
C ARG A 37 -8.45 8.02 22.01
N GLY A 38 -9.69 8.35 21.65
CA GLY A 38 -10.68 8.92 22.55
C GLY A 38 -11.76 9.75 21.85
N PRO A 39 -12.74 10.29 22.60
CA PRO A 39 -13.75 11.18 22.04
C PRO A 39 -13.13 12.46 21.48
N VAL A 40 -13.35 12.70 20.19
CA VAL A 40 -12.84 13.89 19.50
C VAL A 40 -13.86 15.02 19.60
N ALA A 41 -13.55 16.05 20.39
CA ALA A 41 -14.42 17.19 20.67
C ALA A 41 -14.32 18.31 19.63
N LEU A 42 -13.17 18.43 18.97
CA LEU A 42 -12.90 19.43 17.94
C LEU A 42 -12.09 18.82 16.81
N LYS A 43 -12.46 19.08 15.56
CA LYS A 43 -11.70 18.69 14.38
C LYS A 43 -11.70 19.84 13.40
N ARG A 44 -10.53 20.42 13.13
CA ARG A 44 -10.36 21.51 12.17
C ARG A 44 -9.29 21.14 11.18
N ALA A 45 -9.56 21.37 9.91
CA ALA A 45 -8.55 21.32 8.86
C ALA A 45 -8.33 22.74 8.32
N TYR A 46 -7.07 23.05 8.00
CA TYR A 46 -6.66 24.38 7.53
C TYR A 46 -6.07 24.23 6.13
N GLY A 47 -6.65 24.92 5.16
CA GLY A 47 -6.15 24.89 3.80
C GLY A 47 -6.95 25.76 2.85
N ASP A 48 -6.44 25.91 1.63
CA ASP A 48 -7.20 26.55 0.56
C ASP A 48 -8.20 25.55 -0.05
N TRP A 49 -9.44 25.53 0.46
CA TRP A 49 -10.45 24.58 0.00
C TRP A 49 -10.84 24.81 -1.45
N SER A 50 -10.56 25.99 -2.04
CA SER A 50 -10.70 26.21 -3.48
C SER A 50 -9.77 25.29 -4.29
N ARG A 51 -8.57 25.01 -3.77
CA ARG A 51 -7.60 24.08 -4.33
C ARG A 51 -7.90 22.62 -3.98
N PHE A 52 -8.25 22.35 -2.72
CA PHE A 52 -8.45 20.99 -2.23
C PHE A 52 -9.93 20.55 -2.24
N SER A 53 -10.66 20.91 -3.31
CA SER A 53 -12.11 20.73 -3.41
C SER A 53 -12.55 19.26 -3.35
N ARG A 54 -11.75 18.35 -3.92
CA ARG A 54 -12.00 16.90 -3.94
C ARG A 54 -12.12 16.26 -2.55
N TYR A 55 -11.44 16.83 -1.55
CA TYR A 55 -11.43 16.28 -0.18
C TYR A 55 -12.55 16.84 0.70
N ARG A 56 -13.29 17.85 0.22
CA ARG A 56 -14.33 18.53 1.02
C ARG A 56 -15.42 17.55 1.45
N GLU A 57 -15.89 16.72 0.54
CA GLU A 57 -16.97 15.76 0.82
C GLU A 57 -16.54 14.77 1.92
N ASP A 58 -15.36 14.16 1.79
CA ASP A 58 -14.82 13.24 2.80
C ASP A 58 -14.55 13.89 4.15
N LEU A 59 -14.02 15.12 4.17
CA LEU A 59 -13.82 15.89 5.40
C LEU A 59 -15.15 16.24 6.08
N MET A 60 -16.16 16.64 5.31
CA MET A 60 -17.50 16.95 5.80
C MET A 60 -18.21 15.70 6.33
N ASN A 61 -18.09 14.56 5.62
CA ASN A 61 -18.63 13.27 6.05
C ASN A 61 -18.02 12.80 7.38
N ASN A 62 -16.78 13.22 7.67
CA ASN A 62 -16.11 12.96 8.95
C ASN A 62 -16.34 14.05 10.02
N THR A 63 -17.20 15.04 9.73
CA THR A 63 -17.51 16.17 10.61
C THR A 63 -16.26 16.98 10.97
N VAL A 64 -15.41 17.26 9.98
CA VAL A 64 -14.25 18.13 10.11
C VAL A 64 -14.61 19.54 9.67
N ASP A 65 -14.35 20.52 10.53
CA ASP A 65 -14.55 21.93 10.22
C ASP A 65 -13.48 22.40 9.22
N LEU A 66 -13.92 22.88 8.06
CA LEU A 66 -13.05 23.36 6.99
C LEU A 66 -12.72 24.85 7.19
N ILE A 67 -11.51 25.15 7.67
CA ILE A 67 -11.05 26.52 7.86
C ILE A 67 -10.36 27.01 6.59
N GLN A 68 -11.03 27.88 5.84
CA GLN A 68 -10.52 28.43 4.58
C GLN A 68 -9.34 29.38 4.82
N ILE A 69 -8.20 29.09 4.18
CA ILE A 69 -7.02 29.95 4.14
C ILE A 69 -6.74 30.31 2.68
N PHE A 70 -6.96 31.57 2.29
CA PHE A 70 -6.72 31.99 0.90
C PHE A 70 -5.23 32.15 0.59
N SER A 71 -4.74 31.43 -0.43
CA SER A 71 -3.35 31.53 -0.89
C SER A 71 -3.11 32.72 -1.81
N VAL A 72 -2.78 33.88 -1.25
CA VAL A 72 -2.54 35.13 -2.01
C VAL A 72 -1.08 35.29 -2.51
N ARG A 73 -0.18 34.30 -2.36
CA ARG A 73 1.22 34.25 -2.88
C ARG A 73 1.95 33.04 -2.25
N ALA A 74 2.84 32.41 -3.02
CA ALA A 74 3.72 31.34 -2.52
C ALA A 74 4.64 31.85 -1.38
N GLY A 75 4.67 31.14 -0.26
CA GLY A 75 5.64 31.33 0.83
C GLY A 75 5.16 32.12 2.06
N LYS A 76 3.93 31.94 2.56
CA LYS A 76 3.52 32.54 3.86
C LYS A 76 2.77 31.55 4.75
N ASN A 77 3.32 31.31 5.95
CA ASN A 77 2.84 30.51 7.11
C ASN A 77 1.48 30.94 7.68
N ARG A 78 0.49 31.29 6.84
CA ARG A 78 -0.82 31.77 7.30
C ARG A 78 -1.67 30.65 7.88
N ALA A 79 -1.64 29.47 7.26
CA ALA A 79 -2.31 28.28 7.78
C ALA A 79 -1.72 27.94 9.16
N ASP A 80 -0.39 27.88 9.28
CA ASP A 80 0.32 27.54 10.51
C ASP A 80 0.02 28.53 11.64
N ILE A 81 0.10 29.83 11.36
CA ILE A 81 -0.22 30.87 12.35
C ILE A 81 -1.69 30.76 12.78
N ARG A 82 -2.62 30.59 11.83
CA ARG A 82 -4.05 30.52 12.16
C ARG A 82 -4.35 29.26 12.97
N MET A 83 -3.79 28.12 12.58
CA MET A 83 -3.93 26.86 13.28
C MET A 83 -3.36 26.95 14.70
N ALA A 84 -2.18 27.57 14.89
CA ALA A 84 -1.58 27.75 16.20
C ALA A 84 -2.43 28.64 17.12
N LEU A 85 -3.01 29.72 16.60
CA LEU A 85 -3.90 30.59 17.36
C LEU A 85 -5.17 29.86 17.79
N ASP A 86 -5.83 29.16 16.87
CA ASP A 86 -7.03 28.39 17.15
C ASP A 86 -6.77 27.26 18.16
N ALA A 87 -5.60 26.60 18.09
CA ALA A 87 -5.21 25.56 19.02
C ALA A 87 -4.97 26.11 20.44
N LEU A 88 -4.31 27.27 20.54
CA LEU A 88 -4.08 27.94 21.81
C LEU A 88 -5.39 28.47 22.42
N GLU A 89 -6.27 29.05 21.61
CA GLU A 89 -7.63 29.46 22.01
C GLU A 89 -8.40 28.25 22.56
N ALA A 90 -8.41 27.13 21.84
CA ALA A 90 -9.07 25.90 22.31
C ALA A 90 -8.47 25.39 23.63
N ALA A 91 -7.15 25.47 23.83
CA ALA A 91 -6.50 25.07 25.08
C ALA A 91 -6.92 25.93 26.28
N ILE A 92 -7.23 27.21 26.06
CA ILE A 92 -7.66 28.17 27.08
C ILE A 92 -9.17 28.06 27.33
N GLU A 93 -9.99 28.05 26.28
CA GLU A 93 -11.44 28.13 26.38
C GLU A 93 -12.11 26.78 26.68
N ARG A 94 -11.45 25.67 26.35
CA ARG A 94 -11.99 24.32 26.51
C ARG A 94 -11.12 23.48 27.45
N PRO A 95 -11.17 23.75 28.77
CA PRO A 95 -10.31 23.06 29.75
C PRO A 95 -10.52 21.54 29.78
N GLN A 96 -11.67 21.04 29.34
CA GLN A 96 -11.99 19.62 29.21
C GLN A 96 -11.19 18.89 28.12
N ILE A 97 -10.58 19.63 27.17
CA ILE A 97 -9.69 19.07 26.16
C ILE A 97 -8.30 18.98 26.76
N ASP A 98 -7.79 17.77 26.91
CA ASP A 98 -6.48 17.47 27.48
C ASP A 98 -5.48 16.96 26.45
N THR A 99 -5.96 16.53 25.29
CA THR A 99 -5.15 15.96 24.23
C THR A 99 -5.25 16.80 22.95
N PHE A 100 -4.13 17.29 22.46
CA PHE A 100 -4.03 18.10 21.25
C PHE A 100 -3.28 17.32 20.19
N VAL A 101 -3.98 17.04 19.09
CA VAL A 101 -3.44 16.33 17.93
C VAL A 101 -3.05 17.33 16.86
N ILE A 102 -1.77 17.34 16.51
CA ILE A 102 -1.19 18.18 15.45
C ILE A 102 -0.87 17.27 14.27
N VAL A 103 -1.64 17.38 13.19
CA VAL A 103 -1.42 16.59 11.97
C VAL A 103 -0.62 17.44 10.98
N SER A 104 0.70 17.34 11.02
CA SER A 104 1.67 18.00 10.13
C SER A 104 3.06 17.36 10.28
N GLY A 105 3.89 17.45 9.24
CA GLY A 105 5.33 17.14 9.30
C GLY A 105 6.23 18.33 9.61
N ASP A 106 5.68 19.55 9.69
CA ASP A 106 6.47 20.80 9.75
C ASP A 106 7.01 21.13 11.15
N SER A 107 8.33 21.32 11.27
CA SER A 107 9.00 21.73 12.51
C SER A 107 8.58 23.11 13.02
N ASP A 108 7.98 23.97 12.19
CA ASP A 108 7.50 25.30 12.60
C ASP A 108 6.39 25.23 13.67
N PHE A 109 5.75 24.06 13.87
CA PHE A 109 4.80 23.84 14.97
C PHE A 109 5.45 23.56 16.34
N GLY A 110 6.78 23.41 16.42
CA GLY A 110 7.49 23.17 17.68
C GLY A 110 7.15 24.15 18.82
N PRO A 111 7.11 25.48 18.59
CA PRO A 111 6.69 26.45 19.59
C PRO A 111 5.24 26.28 20.08
N LEU A 112 4.32 25.89 19.19
CA LEU A 112 2.93 25.60 19.57
C LEU A 112 2.88 24.39 20.51
N VAL A 113 3.57 23.30 20.14
CA VAL A 113 3.66 22.08 20.95
C VAL A 113 4.24 22.40 22.33
N ALA A 114 5.35 23.15 22.38
CA ALA A 114 5.94 23.58 23.65
C ALA A 114 4.96 24.38 24.52
N LYS A 115 4.18 25.29 23.91
CA LYS A 115 3.19 26.09 24.65
C LYS A 115 2.04 25.23 25.16
N LEU A 116 1.49 24.32 24.35
CA LEU A 116 0.44 23.40 24.78
C LEU A 116 0.88 22.55 25.99
N ARG A 117 2.13 22.08 25.98
CA ARG A 117 2.73 21.37 27.11
C ARG A 117 2.89 22.24 28.36
N GLU A 118 3.25 23.52 28.19
CA GLU A 118 3.26 24.50 29.30
C GLU A 118 1.87 24.65 29.94
N TYR A 119 0.79 24.54 29.17
CA TYR A 119 -0.59 24.48 29.66
C TYR A 119 -1.01 23.11 30.21
N GLY A 120 -0.08 22.15 30.33
CA GLY A 120 -0.34 20.82 30.86
C GLY A 120 -1.16 19.93 29.91
N LYS A 121 -1.18 20.25 28.61
CA LYS A 121 -1.86 19.43 27.59
C LYS A 121 -0.94 18.35 27.05
N TYR A 122 -1.50 17.18 26.77
CA TYR A 122 -0.83 16.09 26.08
C TYR A 122 -0.79 16.38 24.57
N THR A 123 0.37 16.23 23.95
CA THR A 123 0.58 16.56 22.54
C THR A 123 0.88 15.33 21.71
N LEU A 124 -0.02 15.01 20.76
CA LEU A 124 0.13 13.92 19.80
C LEU A 124 0.43 14.50 18.41
N GLY A 125 1.63 14.27 17.89
CA GLY A 125 1.98 14.61 16.52
C GLY A 125 1.64 13.47 15.55
N ILE A 126 1.11 13.80 14.38
CA ILE A 126 0.92 12.86 13.28
C ILE A 126 1.45 13.48 12.00
N GLY A 127 2.36 12.80 11.31
CA GLY A 127 2.92 13.30 10.06
C GLY A 127 3.48 12.18 9.20
N PRO A 128 3.64 12.38 7.89
CA PRO A 128 4.18 11.35 7.02
C PRO A 128 5.68 11.17 7.26
N ARG A 129 6.17 9.93 7.24
CA ARG A 129 7.54 9.64 7.70
C ARG A 129 8.61 10.37 6.89
N GLU A 130 8.45 10.44 5.58
CA GLU A 130 9.46 11.01 4.67
C GLU A 130 9.64 12.52 4.79
N VAL A 131 8.57 13.24 5.14
CA VAL A 131 8.56 14.71 5.20
C VAL A 131 8.52 15.27 6.62
N THR A 132 8.34 14.41 7.63
CA THR A 132 8.34 14.82 9.03
C THR A 132 9.75 15.18 9.50
N HIS A 133 9.93 16.42 9.95
CA HIS A 133 11.21 16.83 10.53
C HIS A 133 11.39 16.23 11.94
N PRO A 134 12.56 15.61 12.27
CA PRO A 134 12.77 14.96 13.57
C PRO A 134 12.60 15.87 14.80
N LEU A 135 12.77 17.18 14.63
CA LEU A 135 12.53 18.15 15.70
C LEU A 135 11.06 18.21 16.13
N LEU A 136 10.11 18.10 15.19
CA LEU A 136 8.69 18.07 15.54
C LEU A 136 8.36 16.80 16.32
N ALA A 137 8.83 15.64 15.84
CA ALA A 137 8.60 14.36 16.48
C ALA A 137 9.11 14.32 17.93
N ARG A 138 10.27 14.92 18.20
CA ARG A 138 10.83 15.05 19.55
C ARG A 138 10.16 16.13 20.41
N ALA A 139 9.48 17.10 19.81
CA ALA A 139 8.79 18.14 20.55
C ALA A 139 7.48 17.62 21.18
N CYS A 140 6.80 16.68 20.51
CA CYS A 140 5.56 16.06 20.96
C CYS A 140 5.78 15.10 22.15
N ASP A 141 4.72 14.85 22.92
CA ASP A 141 4.71 13.81 23.96
C ASP A 141 4.58 12.40 23.34
N GLU A 142 3.90 12.30 22.20
CA GLU A 142 3.87 11.12 21.35
C GLU A 142 3.85 11.56 19.88
N PHE A 143 4.55 10.84 19.01
CA PHE A 143 4.49 11.05 17.56
C PHE A 143 4.20 9.74 16.84
N VAL A 144 3.25 9.76 15.90
CA VAL A 144 2.83 8.60 15.11
C VAL A 144 2.89 8.94 13.63
N TYR A 145 3.56 8.11 12.86
CA TYR A 145 3.62 8.33 11.41
C TYR A 145 2.28 8.02 10.74
N VAL A 146 1.92 8.78 9.69
CA VAL A 146 0.64 8.62 8.97
C VAL A 146 0.45 7.20 8.48
N GLU A 147 1.49 6.60 7.93
CA GLU A 147 1.52 5.22 7.42
C GLU A 147 1.11 4.22 8.52
N ALA A 148 1.69 4.38 9.71
CA ALA A 148 1.35 3.56 10.89
C ALA A 148 -0.07 3.83 11.39
N ALA A 149 -0.54 5.08 11.35
CA ALA A 149 -1.89 5.45 11.75
C ALA A 149 -2.97 4.90 10.81
N LEU A 150 -2.64 4.73 9.52
CA LEU A 150 -3.52 4.15 8.50
C LEU A 150 -3.54 2.62 8.52
N GLY A 151 -2.71 1.98 9.35
CA GLY A 151 -2.61 0.53 9.43
C GLY A 151 -1.80 -0.10 8.29
N GLU A 152 -1.01 0.71 7.57
CA GLU A 152 0.05 0.20 6.72
C GLU A 152 1.15 -0.31 7.65
N LEU A 153 1.08 -1.60 8.01
CA LEU A 153 2.17 -2.26 8.71
C LEU A 153 3.43 -2.10 7.84
N VAL A 154 4.47 -1.52 8.42
CA VAL A 154 5.81 -1.54 7.82
C VAL A 154 6.18 -3.02 7.71
N ASP A 155 6.09 -3.59 6.50
CA ASP A 155 6.51 -4.97 6.22
C ASP A 155 7.93 -5.18 6.80
N ASP A 156 8.15 -6.24 7.58
CA ASP A 156 9.50 -6.62 8.07
C ASP A 156 10.49 -6.80 6.89
N GLU A 157 9.99 -7.14 5.69
CA GLU A 157 10.80 -7.30 4.48
C GLU A 157 10.94 -6.02 3.63
N ARG A 158 10.22 -4.93 3.97
CA ARG A 158 10.31 -3.61 3.29
C ARG A 158 10.53 -2.44 4.25
N MET A 159 11.14 -2.69 5.42
CA MET A 159 11.61 -1.59 6.25
C MET A 159 12.57 -0.72 5.43
N SER A 160 12.27 0.57 5.29
CA SER A 160 13.21 1.53 4.71
C SER A 160 14.50 1.54 5.56
N ASP A 161 15.64 1.91 4.96
CA ASP A 161 16.91 2.04 5.69
C ASP A 161 16.77 2.93 6.95
N THR A 162 15.88 3.91 6.90
CA THR A 162 15.47 4.76 8.03
C THR A 162 14.71 4.01 9.11
N ALA A 163 13.74 3.14 8.79
CA ALA A 163 12.99 2.38 9.78
C ALA A 163 13.87 1.35 10.51
N VAL A 164 14.84 0.74 9.82
CA VAL A 164 15.81 -0.19 10.44
C VAL A 164 16.73 0.55 11.41
N ALA A 165 17.24 1.72 11.00
CA ALA A 165 18.05 2.57 11.87
C ALA A 165 17.28 3.07 13.09
N ASP A 166 16.01 3.46 12.92
CA ASP A 166 15.15 3.92 14.01
C ASP A 166 14.84 2.79 15.00
N ASN A 167 14.64 1.55 14.53
CA ASN A 167 14.39 0.40 15.40
C ASN A 167 15.64 0.05 16.24
N GLU A 168 16.84 0.13 15.65
CA GLU A 168 18.09 -0.07 16.40
C GLU A 168 18.31 1.03 17.45
N LEU A 169 17.97 2.29 17.14
CA LEU A 169 17.96 3.38 18.13
C LEU A 169 16.96 3.12 19.27
N ALA A 170 15.78 2.59 18.96
CA ALA A 170 14.79 2.20 19.95
C ALA A 170 15.26 1.03 20.84
N ARG A 171 15.97 0.05 20.28
CA ARG A 171 16.63 -1.04 21.02
C ARG A 171 17.69 -0.50 21.97
N GLN A 172 18.49 0.47 21.54
CA GLN A 172 19.45 1.16 22.41
C GLN A 172 18.77 1.97 23.53
N LEU A 173 17.62 2.60 23.24
CA LEU A 173 16.80 3.31 24.23
C LEU A 173 16.28 2.35 25.30
N LEU A 174 15.80 1.17 24.90
CA LEU A 174 15.36 0.10 25.81
C LEU A 174 16.48 -0.34 26.76
N LEU A 175 17.68 -0.59 26.24
CA LEU A 175 18.85 -0.94 27.07
C LEU A 175 19.22 0.17 28.06
N LYS A 176 19.15 1.44 27.64
CA LYS A 176 19.36 2.60 28.53
C LYS A 176 18.31 2.65 29.63
N ALA A 177 17.03 2.47 29.30
CA ALA A 177 15.94 2.47 30.27
C ALA A 177 16.07 1.31 31.28
N LEU A 178 16.43 0.11 30.83
CA LEU A 178 16.71 -1.04 31.70
C LEU A 178 17.90 -0.78 32.63
N ARG A 179 18.96 -0.11 32.15
CA ARG A 179 20.10 0.28 32.98
C ARG A 179 19.70 1.28 34.08
N VAL A 180 18.78 2.21 33.79
CA VAL A 180 18.23 3.13 34.81
C VAL A 180 17.51 2.37 35.93
N HIS A 181 16.70 1.36 35.59
CA HIS A 181 16.02 0.53 36.60
C HIS A 181 16.96 -0.43 37.33
N SER A 182 18.00 -0.94 36.65
CA SER A 182 19.06 -1.75 37.26
C SER A 182 19.78 -0.98 38.38
N GLN A 183 20.16 0.28 38.13
CA GLN A 183 20.81 1.14 39.13
C GLN A 183 19.94 1.45 40.35
N ARG A 184 18.61 1.37 40.20
CA ARG A 184 17.64 1.56 41.29
C ARG A 184 17.25 0.26 41.99
N ALA A 185 17.83 -0.88 41.60
CA ALA A 185 17.47 -2.22 42.07
C ALA A 185 15.97 -2.54 41.88
N GLU A 186 15.37 -2.06 40.79
CA GLU A 186 13.94 -2.22 40.48
C GLU A 186 13.67 -3.29 39.40
N LEU A 187 14.61 -4.23 39.20
CA LEU A 187 14.47 -5.32 38.24
C LEU A 187 13.95 -6.59 38.93
N PRO A 188 13.01 -7.33 38.33
CA PRO A 188 12.28 -7.05 37.08
C PRO A 188 11.34 -5.84 37.20
N VAL A 189 11.34 -4.95 36.20
CA VAL A 189 10.53 -3.74 36.20
C VAL A 189 9.22 -3.96 35.45
N LEU A 190 8.12 -3.39 35.94
CA LEU A 190 6.83 -3.41 35.23
C LEU A 190 6.97 -2.80 33.82
N ALA A 191 6.48 -3.49 32.79
CA ALA A 191 6.58 -3.05 31.39
C ALA A 191 5.99 -1.64 31.17
N ALA A 192 4.89 -1.31 31.85
CA ALA A 192 4.32 0.03 31.80
C ALA A 192 5.27 1.11 32.36
N LYS A 193 5.97 0.81 33.47
CA LYS A 193 6.97 1.71 34.08
C LYS A 193 8.23 1.82 33.22
N LEU A 194 8.63 0.74 32.56
CA LEU A 194 9.72 0.74 31.60
C LEU A 194 9.39 1.62 30.39
N LYS A 195 8.17 1.49 29.82
CA LYS A 195 7.69 2.34 28.73
C LYS A 195 7.70 3.81 29.10
N GLN A 196 7.22 4.16 30.30
CA GLN A 196 7.28 5.53 30.81
C GLN A 196 8.72 6.06 30.89
N THR A 197 9.66 5.25 31.36
CA THR A 197 11.08 5.63 31.40
C THR A 197 11.67 5.80 30.00
N MET A 198 11.30 4.97 29.03
CA MET A 198 11.71 5.14 27.63
C MET A 198 11.18 6.46 27.06
N LEU A 199 9.89 6.76 27.25
CA LEU A 199 9.27 8.02 26.79
C LEU A 199 9.86 9.27 27.48
N LEU A 200 10.32 9.14 28.73
CA LEU A 200 11.05 10.21 29.43
C LEU A 200 12.46 10.45 28.85
N LEU A 201 13.10 9.38 28.36
CA LEU A 201 14.42 9.47 27.73
C LEU A 201 14.34 9.94 26.28
N ASP A 202 13.32 9.51 25.55
CA ASP A 202 13.01 9.93 24.18
C ASP A 202 11.49 9.82 23.93
N SER A 203 10.82 10.96 23.81
CA SER A 203 9.38 11.04 23.59
C SER A 203 8.94 10.66 22.16
N SER A 204 9.89 10.53 21.22
CA SER A 204 9.59 10.08 19.86
C SER A 204 9.41 8.55 19.75
N PHE A 205 9.73 7.80 20.82
CA PHE A 205 9.57 6.36 20.84
C PHE A 205 8.08 5.96 20.75
N ASN A 206 7.74 5.18 19.73
CA ASN A 206 6.43 4.56 19.59
C ASN A 206 6.56 3.20 18.92
N GLU A 207 6.10 2.14 19.57
CA GLU A 207 6.13 0.78 19.01
C GLU A 207 5.41 0.65 17.66
N ALA A 208 4.35 1.45 17.43
CA ALA A 208 3.57 1.41 16.20
C ALA A 208 4.38 1.88 14.99
N ASN A 209 5.37 2.76 15.20
CA ASN A 209 6.29 3.21 14.16
C ASN A 209 7.20 2.07 13.65
N PHE A 210 7.25 0.94 14.35
CA PHE A 210 8.01 -0.25 13.95
C PHE A 210 7.09 -1.41 13.56
N GLY A 211 5.78 -1.17 13.37
CA GLY A 211 4.81 -2.21 13.01
C GLY A 211 4.22 -2.99 14.18
N TYR A 212 4.48 -2.59 15.43
CA TYR A 212 3.96 -3.30 16.60
C TYR A 212 2.75 -2.57 17.20
N PRO A 213 1.58 -3.21 17.29
CA PRO A 213 0.37 -2.55 17.77
C PRO A 213 0.38 -2.26 19.27
N GLN A 214 1.23 -2.94 20.04
CA GLN A 214 1.36 -2.77 21.48
C GLN A 214 2.81 -2.93 21.92
N PHE A 215 3.21 -2.16 22.94
CA PHE A 215 4.56 -2.24 23.53
C PHE A 215 4.94 -3.66 23.97
N LYS A 216 3.96 -4.45 24.43
CA LYS A 216 4.15 -5.88 24.74
C LYS A 216 4.69 -6.65 23.53
N ASN A 217 4.08 -6.49 22.37
CA ASN A 217 4.49 -7.21 21.15
C ASN A 217 5.91 -6.80 20.73
N TRP A 218 6.25 -5.52 20.87
CA TRP A 218 7.61 -5.05 20.61
C TRP A 218 8.62 -5.65 21.61
N LEU A 219 8.29 -5.74 22.90
CA LEU A 219 9.14 -6.40 23.89
C LEU A 219 9.33 -7.90 23.59
N GLU A 220 8.27 -8.61 23.21
CA GLU A 220 8.33 -10.03 22.83
C GLU A 220 9.26 -10.26 21.64
N HIS A 221 9.24 -9.36 20.65
CA HIS A 221 10.12 -9.44 19.49
C HIS A 221 11.60 -9.12 19.83
N ASN A 222 11.84 -8.36 20.89
CA ASN A 222 13.19 -8.00 21.37
C ASN A 222 13.68 -8.91 22.51
N SER A 223 13.17 -10.14 22.58
CA SER A 223 13.54 -11.15 23.60
C SER A 223 15.03 -11.54 23.61
N ASP A 224 15.78 -11.16 22.58
CA ASP A 224 17.24 -11.30 22.53
C ASP A 224 17.95 -10.36 23.52
N LEU A 225 17.32 -9.25 23.92
CA LEU A 225 17.88 -8.26 24.86
C LEU A 225 17.33 -8.39 26.28
N LEU A 226 16.22 -9.10 26.46
CA LEU A 226 15.42 -9.06 27.69
C LEU A 226 14.80 -10.40 28.06
N THR A 227 14.43 -10.53 29.33
CA THR A 227 13.65 -11.63 29.89
C THR A 227 12.32 -11.09 30.39
N LEU A 228 11.22 -11.71 29.96
CA LEU A 228 9.86 -11.34 30.34
C LEU A 228 9.35 -12.25 31.46
N PHE A 229 8.79 -11.65 32.50
CA PHE A 229 8.14 -12.34 33.60
C PHE A 229 6.67 -11.92 33.67
N VAL A 230 5.78 -12.88 33.90
CA VAL A 230 4.37 -12.57 34.19
C VAL A 230 4.09 -12.90 35.65
N LYS A 231 3.62 -11.90 36.40
CA LYS A 231 3.21 -12.03 37.79
C LYS A 231 1.94 -11.21 38.01
N ASP A 232 0.93 -11.81 38.64
CA ASP A 232 -0.37 -11.15 38.90
C ASP A 232 -1.02 -10.52 37.66
N PHE A 233 -0.96 -11.20 36.51
CA PHE A 233 -1.41 -10.72 35.19
C PHE A 233 -0.71 -9.45 34.68
N GLN A 234 0.39 -9.04 35.32
CA GLN A 234 1.21 -7.92 34.91
C GLN A 234 2.51 -8.40 34.28
N LEU A 235 2.96 -7.69 33.25
CA LEU A 235 4.18 -7.97 32.53
C LEU A 235 5.35 -7.22 33.16
N TYR A 236 6.40 -7.96 33.52
CA TYR A 236 7.65 -7.44 34.04
C TYR A 236 8.80 -7.79 33.08
N VAL A 237 9.82 -6.94 33.05
CA VAL A 237 10.94 -6.98 32.12
C VAL A 237 12.24 -6.88 32.89
N ALA A 238 13.21 -7.73 32.57
CA ALA A 238 14.59 -7.59 33.02
C ALA A 238 15.56 -7.78 31.84
N PRO A 239 16.83 -7.37 31.98
CA PRO A 239 17.88 -7.76 31.02
C PRO A 239 17.97 -9.28 30.85
N HIS A 240 18.41 -9.73 29.68
CA HIS A 240 18.51 -11.16 29.36
C HIS A 240 19.42 -11.93 30.34
N ASP A 241 20.44 -11.27 30.90
CA ASP A 241 21.39 -11.82 31.86
C ASP A 241 20.93 -11.72 33.33
N PHE A 242 19.68 -11.30 33.58
CA PHE A 242 19.13 -11.17 34.93
C PHE A 242 18.93 -12.53 35.61
N VAL A 243 19.51 -12.69 36.79
CA VAL A 243 19.30 -13.87 37.65
C VAL A 243 18.07 -13.63 38.53
N PRO A 244 16.99 -14.42 38.40
CA PRO A 244 15.78 -14.24 39.21
C PRO A 244 16.08 -14.48 40.69
N THR A 245 15.54 -13.62 41.55
CA THR A 245 15.49 -13.88 42.99
C THR A 245 14.37 -14.89 43.32
N PRO A 246 14.36 -15.52 44.51
CA PRO A 246 13.36 -16.53 44.87
C PRO A 246 11.90 -16.07 44.76
N GLU A 247 11.66 -14.76 44.82
CA GLU A 247 10.33 -14.15 44.63
C GLU A 247 9.81 -14.18 43.18
N TRP A 248 10.69 -14.49 42.23
CA TRP A 248 10.45 -14.60 40.79
C TRP A 248 10.70 -16.01 40.26
N GLU A 249 11.26 -16.91 41.07
CA GLU A 249 11.35 -18.35 40.78
C GLU A 249 9.94 -18.95 40.67
N GLY A 250 9.53 -19.32 39.46
CA GLY A 250 8.19 -19.88 39.16
C GLY A 250 7.27 -18.95 38.37
N SER A 251 7.69 -17.72 38.07
CA SER A 251 7.00 -16.83 37.11
C SER A 251 7.31 -17.30 35.69
N ILE A 252 6.28 -17.65 34.92
CA ILE A 252 6.42 -18.25 33.58
C ILE A 252 7.13 -17.25 32.65
N SER A 253 8.27 -17.66 32.07
CA SER A 253 8.85 -16.99 30.91
C SER A 253 7.87 -17.16 29.75
N ALA A 254 7.46 -16.06 29.10
CA ALA A 254 6.56 -16.10 27.95
C ALA A 254 7.10 -16.96 26.79
N ASN A 255 8.40 -17.28 26.81
CA ASN A 255 9.03 -18.31 25.97
C ASN A 255 9.28 -19.56 26.83
N GLY A 256 8.43 -20.57 26.71
CA GLY A 256 8.42 -21.78 27.54
C GLY A 256 9.71 -22.60 27.54
N GLN A 257 10.67 -22.21 28.39
CA GLN A 257 11.80 -23.05 28.79
C GLN A 257 11.73 -23.28 30.29
N ALA A 258 11.25 -24.46 30.67
CA ALA A 258 11.36 -24.97 32.03
C ALA A 258 12.83 -25.23 32.37
N ALA A 259 13.23 -24.86 33.59
CA ALA A 259 14.55 -25.10 34.15
C ALA A 259 14.96 -26.58 34.00
N LEU A 260 16.12 -26.82 33.37
CA LEU A 260 16.83 -28.08 33.45
C LEU A 260 18.22 -27.86 34.06
N THR A 261 18.44 -28.65 35.09
CA THR A 261 19.64 -28.82 35.90
C THR A 261 20.88 -29.20 35.07
N GLN A 262 22.03 -28.75 35.58
CA GLN A 262 23.38 -28.89 35.04
C GLN A 262 23.80 -30.32 34.68
N GLN A 263 24.53 -30.50 33.56
CA GLN A 263 25.77 -31.29 33.40
C GLN A 263 26.45 -31.00 32.04
N PRO A 264 27.75 -31.31 31.84
CA PRO A 264 28.71 -30.36 31.27
C PRO A 264 29.01 -30.51 29.76
N VAL A 265 29.35 -29.36 29.18
CA VAL A 265 30.18 -29.06 27.99
C VAL A 265 30.47 -30.22 27.02
N GLY A 266 29.82 -30.17 25.87
CA GLY A 266 30.17 -30.95 24.67
C GLY A 266 29.62 -30.32 23.39
N GLN A 267 30.48 -29.57 22.71
CA GLN A 267 30.48 -29.20 21.28
C GLN A 267 29.30 -28.38 20.70
N ALA A 268 29.69 -27.27 20.10
CA ALA A 268 28.85 -26.36 19.33
C ALA A 268 28.18 -27.04 18.12
N SER A 269 26.88 -26.82 17.94
CA SER A 269 26.26 -26.75 16.61
C SER A 269 24.95 -25.96 16.64
N ASP A 270 24.92 -24.95 15.76
CA ASP A 270 23.78 -24.38 15.03
C ASP A 270 22.83 -23.37 15.70
N LEU A 271 22.99 -22.13 15.24
CA LEU A 271 22.11 -20.96 15.38
C LEU A 271 20.72 -21.26 14.78
N ALA A 272 19.65 -21.13 15.57
CA ALA A 272 18.28 -21.22 15.07
C ALA A 272 17.84 -19.90 14.40
N ALA A 273 17.40 -20.02 13.14
CA ALA A 273 16.90 -18.97 12.26
C ALA A 273 15.58 -18.33 12.77
N PRO A 274 15.20 -17.12 12.28
CA PRO A 274 13.94 -16.47 12.63
C PRO A 274 12.72 -17.37 12.33
N VAL A 275 11.77 -17.40 13.26
CA VAL A 275 10.56 -18.23 13.18
C VAL A 275 9.64 -17.68 12.10
N LYS A 276 9.43 -18.45 11.02
CA LYS A 276 8.49 -18.11 9.95
C LYS A 276 7.06 -17.96 10.51
N PRO A 277 6.27 -16.96 10.05
CA PRO A 277 4.88 -16.81 10.45
C PRO A 277 4.08 -18.08 10.15
N SER A 278 3.05 -18.39 10.94
CA SER A 278 2.24 -19.59 10.70
C SER A 278 1.44 -19.49 9.40
N LEU A 279 1.09 -20.61 8.77
CA LEU A 279 0.29 -20.62 7.54
C LEU A 279 -1.04 -19.86 7.71
N ARG A 280 -1.71 -20.01 8.87
CA ARG A 280 -2.90 -19.22 9.25
C ARG A 280 -2.68 -17.71 9.15
N GLN A 281 -1.54 -17.22 9.66
CA GLN A 281 -1.22 -15.79 9.61
C GLN A 281 -0.98 -15.34 8.18
N GLN A 282 -0.26 -16.14 7.39
CA GLN A 282 0.01 -15.85 5.99
C GLN A 282 -1.27 -15.82 5.14
N TYR A 283 -2.20 -16.76 5.35
CA TYR A 283 -3.50 -16.77 4.66
C TYR A 283 -4.35 -15.53 5.02
N ASN A 284 -4.46 -15.22 6.30
CA ASN A 284 -5.22 -14.05 6.75
C ASN A 284 -4.63 -12.73 6.22
N GLN A 285 -3.30 -12.62 6.11
CA GLN A 285 -2.64 -11.47 5.50
C GLN A 285 -3.04 -11.33 4.02
N ILE A 286 -3.02 -12.43 3.26
CA ILE A 286 -3.44 -12.43 1.85
C ILE A 286 -4.90 -12.01 1.71
N PHE A 287 -5.80 -12.59 2.51
CA PHE A 287 -7.23 -12.30 2.40
C PHE A 287 -7.58 -10.88 2.84
N THR A 288 -6.90 -10.37 3.86
CA THR A 288 -7.06 -8.98 4.30
C THR A 288 -6.56 -8.01 3.22
N ARG A 289 -5.39 -8.27 2.62
CA ARG A 289 -4.85 -7.48 1.51
C ARG A 289 -5.79 -7.42 0.32
N LEU A 290 -6.43 -8.55 -0.02
CA LEU A 290 -7.36 -8.66 -1.15
C LEU A 290 -8.79 -8.22 -0.81
N LYS A 291 -9.02 -7.71 0.41
CA LYS A 291 -10.33 -7.33 0.96
C LYS A 291 -11.37 -8.46 0.85
N MET A 292 -10.94 -9.71 1.04
CA MET A 292 -11.79 -10.89 0.90
C MET A 292 -12.39 -11.36 2.24
N THR A 293 -11.85 -10.91 3.38
CA THR A 293 -12.29 -11.26 4.74
C THR A 293 -13.04 -10.15 5.49
N SER A 294 -13.31 -9.01 4.85
CA SER A 294 -14.04 -7.89 5.47
C SER A 294 -15.51 -8.20 5.78
N VAL A 295 -16.03 -9.30 5.24
CA VAL A 295 -17.42 -9.74 5.39
C VAL A 295 -17.43 -11.12 6.03
N ASP A 296 -18.24 -11.28 7.06
CA ASP A 296 -18.42 -12.57 7.72
C ASP A 296 -19.02 -13.62 6.77
N PHE A 297 -18.77 -14.90 7.08
CA PHE A 297 -19.18 -16.03 6.26
C PHE A 297 -20.68 -16.07 5.95
N ALA A 298 -21.53 -15.83 6.95
CA ALA A 298 -22.98 -15.93 6.80
C ALA A 298 -23.50 -14.83 5.88
N THR A 299 -23.10 -13.58 6.13
CA THR A 299 -23.46 -12.44 5.28
C THR A 299 -22.96 -12.64 3.85
N ARG A 300 -21.73 -13.12 3.67
CA ARG A 300 -21.16 -13.37 2.34
C ARG A 300 -22.00 -14.37 1.54
N ARG A 301 -22.32 -15.52 2.14
CA ARG A 301 -23.13 -16.54 1.45
C ARG A 301 -24.55 -16.07 1.17
N ASP A 302 -25.19 -15.40 2.12
CA ASP A 302 -26.54 -14.87 1.92
C ASP A 302 -26.59 -13.92 0.71
N VAL A 303 -25.64 -13.00 0.62
CA VAL A 303 -25.57 -12.04 -0.48
C VAL A 303 -25.26 -12.73 -1.81
N LEU A 304 -24.34 -13.69 -1.85
CA LEU A 304 -24.06 -14.45 -3.08
C LEU A 304 -25.30 -15.22 -3.57
N ARG A 305 -26.08 -15.81 -2.66
CA ARG A 305 -27.33 -16.48 -3.00
C ARG A 305 -28.38 -15.53 -3.54
N ASP A 306 -28.53 -14.36 -2.92
CA ASP A 306 -29.46 -13.35 -3.39
C ASP A 306 -29.03 -12.81 -4.78
N ILE A 307 -27.73 -12.59 -5.02
CA ILE A 307 -27.20 -12.23 -6.34
C ILE A 307 -27.54 -13.31 -7.37
N TYR A 308 -27.29 -14.59 -7.05
CA TYR A 308 -27.63 -15.71 -7.94
C TYR A 308 -29.12 -15.74 -8.27
N ARG A 309 -30.00 -15.57 -7.27
CA ARG A 309 -31.46 -15.55 -7.47
C ARG A 309 -31.88 -14.41 -8.40
N GLU A 310 -31.38 -13.19 -8.18
CA GLU A 310 -31.71 -12.03 -9.03
C GLU A 310 -31.29 -12.26 -10.48
N LEU A 311 -30.07 -12.76 -10.71
CA LEU A 311 -29.56 -12.99 -12.07
C LEU A 311 -30.21 -14.19 -12.78
N THR A 312 -30.74 -15.14 -12.02
CA THR A 312 -31.50 -16.29 -12.55
C THR A 312 -32.93 -15.88 -12.92
N GLU A 313 -33.58 -15.09 -12.09
CA GLU A 313 -34.96 -14.64 -12.31
C GLU A 313 -35.06 -13.56 -13.41
N ARG A 314 -34.06 -12.67 -13.49
CA ARG A 314 -34.05 -11.50 -14.39
C ARG A 314 -32.70 -11.33 -15.10
N PRO A 315 -32.30 -12.29 -15.97
CA PRO A 315 -31.00 -12.29 -16.62
C PRO A 315 -30.84 -11.10 -17.58
N GLY A 316 -29.88 -10.21 -17.30
CA GLY A 316 -29.55 -9.08 -18.18
C GLY A 316 -30.55 -7.93 -18.18
N GLU A 317 -31.52 -7.92 -17.27
CA GLU A 317 -32.47 -6.82 -17.16
C GLU A 317 -31.88 -5.60 -16.43
N ARG A 318 -30.82 -5.80 -15.65
CA ARG A 318 -30.26 -4.82 -14.71
C ARG A 318 -28.77 -4.68 -14.87
N THR A 319 -28.27 -3.48 -14.61
CA THR A 319 -26.83 -3.25 -14.45
C THR A 319 -26.36 -3.75 -13.09
N THR A 320 -25.05 -3.87 -12.91
CA THR A 320 -24.48 -4.23 -11.61
C THR A 320 -24.86 -3.21 -10.54
N ASP A 321 -24.84 -1.90 -10.85
CA ASP A 321 -25.17 -0.87 -9.88
C ASP A 321 -26.64 -0.92 -9.45
N ASP A 322 -27.56 -1.11 -10.41
CA ASP A 322 -29.01 -1.24 -10.14
C ASP A 322 -29.30 -2.45 -9.24
N LEU A 323 -28.66 -3.58 -9.53
CA LEU A 323 -28.84 -4.81 -8.75
C LEU A 323 -28.36 -4.62 -7.31
N LEU A 324 -27.19 -4.02 -7.11
CA LEU A 324 -26.64 -3.81 -5.77
C LEU A 324 -27.43 -2.77 -4.97
N GLU A 325 -28.00 -1.75 -5.63
CA GLU A 325 -28.86 -0.75 -5.00
C GLU A 325 -30.17 -1.37 -4.50
N GLU A 326 -30.84 -2.18 -5.31
CA GLU A 326 -32.07 -2.85 -4.88
C GLU A 326 -31.83 -3.87 -3.76
N LEU A 327 -30.70 -4.60 -3.82
CA LEU A 327 -30.34 -5.49 -2.71
C LEU A 327 -30.10 -4.69 -1.43
N CYS A 328 -29.45 -3.51 -1.52
CA CYS A 328 -29.26 -2.61 -0.38
C CYS A 328 -30.60 -2.19 0.23
N ASP A 329 -31.52 -1.67 -0.59
CA ASP A 329 -32.85 -1.23 -0.16
C ASP A 329 -33.67 -2.37 0.47
N ARG A 330 -33.56 -3.58 -0.12
CA ARG A 330 -34.23 -4.78 0.38
C ARG A 330 -33.71 -5.17 1.76
N TYR A 331 -32.40 -5.14 1.97
CA TYR A 331 -31.81 -5.45 3.28
C TYR A 331 -32.15 -4.39 4.32
N GLU A 332 -32.15 -3.11 3.95
CA GLU A 332 -32.59 -2.03 4.84
C GLU A 332 -34.04 -2.21 5.29
N THR A 333 -34.93 -2.59 4.38
CA THR A 333 -36.33 -2.89 4.69
C THR A 333 -36.49 -4.09 5.64
N GLN A 334 -35.57 -5.06 5.57
CA GLN A 334 -35.53 -6.23 6.45
C GLN A 334 -34.82 -5.96 7.79
N GLY A 335 -34.29 -4.75 8.00
CA GLY A 335 -33.52 -4.40 9.20
C GLY A 335 -32.10 -4.97 9.23
N LEU A 336 -31.57 -5.41 8.07
CA LEU A 336 -30.20 -5.90 7.91
C LEU A 336 -29.31 -4.77 7.38
N ILE A 337 -28.31 -4.36 8.14
CA ILE A 337 -27.38 -3.29 7.72
C ILE A 337 -26.32 -3.89 6.79
N ARG A 338 -26.52 -3.78 5.47
CA ARG A 338 -25.58 -4.24 4.44
C ARG A 338 -25.32 -3.11 3.44
N SER A 339 -24.21 -2.39 3.63
CA SER A 339 -23.88 -1.21 2.80
C SER A 339 -23.61 -1.57 1.33
N LYS A 340 -23.89 -0.65 0.39
CA LYS A 340 -23.54 -0.81 -1.04
C LYS A 340 -22.06 -1.14 -1.25
N THR A 341 -21.17 -0.63 -0.39
CA THR A 341 -19.74 -0.98 -0.37
C THR A 341 -19.49 -2.45 -0.04
N THR A 342 -20.17 -2.99 0.96
CA THR A 342 -20.11 -4.41 1.35
C THR A 342 -20.62 -5.31 0.23
N LEU A 343 -21.75 -4.95 -0.38
CA LEU A 343 -22.33 -5.70 -1.49
C LEU A 343 -21.39 -5.71 -2.71
N ARG A 344 -20.75 -4.57 -3.01
CA ARG A 344 -19.75 -4.45 -4.06
C ARG A 344 -18.52 -5.32 -3.80
N GLN A 345 -18.05 -5.43 -2.56
CA GLN A 345 -16.94 -6.32 -2.21
C GLN A 345 -17.28 -7.79 -2.47
N ILE A 346 -18.50 -8.22 -2.10
CA ILE A 346 -18.96 -9.60 -2.33
C ILE A 346 -19.14 -9.87 -3.82
N TRP A 347 -19.69 -8.90 -4.57
CA TRP A 347 -19.78 -8.95 -6.02
C TRP A 347 -18.42 -9.16 -6.68
N GLN A 348 -17.41 -8.42 -6.25
CA GLN A 348 -16.05 -8.53 -6.80
C GLN A 348 -15.46 -9.94 -6.66
N MET A 349 -15.91 -10.74 -5.71
CA MET A 349 -15.46 -12.13 -5.56
C MET A 349 -15.89 -12.98 -6.76
N GLY A 350 -17.16 -12.93 -7.13
CA GLY A 350 -17.68 -13.59 -8.33
C GLY A 350 -17.02 -13.04 -9.60
N PHE A 351 -16.84 -11.72 -9.67
CA PHE A 351 -16.22 -11.07 -10.83
C PHE A 351 -14.78 -11.56 -11.08
N ARG A 352 -13.92 -11.56 -10.05
CA ARG A 352 -12.53 -12.05 -10.16
C ARG A 352 -12.46 -13.51 -10.61
N GLN A 353 -13.46 -14.30 -10.24
CA GLN A 353 -13.57 -15.71 -10.61
C GLN A 353 -14.40 -15.95 -11.87
N ARG A 354 -14.64 -14.92 -12.70
CA ARG A 354 -15.38 -15.03 -13.97
C ARG A 354 -16.72 -15.75 -13.79
N ALA A 355 -17.45 -15.38 -12.74
CA ALA A 355 -18.79 -15.91 -12.47
C ALA A 355 -19.91 -15.15 -13.21
N PHE A 356 -19.56 -14.05 -13.87
CA PHE A 356 -20.49 -13.18 -14.58
C PHE A 356 -20.11 -13.09 -16.06
N ASP A 357 -21.13 -12.94 -16.90
CA ASP A 357 -21.01 -12.67 -18.34
C ASP A 357 -21.63 -11.30 -18.66
N TYR A 358 -20.98 -10.56 -19.55
CA TYR A 358 -21.38 -9.22 -20.02
C TYR A 358 -21.64 -9.21 -21.54
N ARG A 359 -21.68 -10.39 -22.20
CA ARG A 359 -21.95 -10.56 -23.64
C ARG A 359 -21.08 -9.68 -24.53
N ASP A 360 -19.77 -9.88 -24.43
CA ASP A 360 -18.71 -9.18 -25.18
C ASP A 360 -18.59 -7.66 -24.93
N GLN A 361 -19.36 -7.11 -23.98
CA GLN A 361 -19.19 -5.73 -23.53
C GLN A 361 -18.11 -5.62 -22.46
N VAL A 362 -17.43 -4.47 -22.41
CA VAL A 362 -16.48 -4.16 -21.34
C VAL A 362 -17.23 -4.18 -20.01
N ALA A 363 -16.80 -5.04 -19.10
CA ALA A 363 -17.42 -5.16 -17.79
C ALA A 363 -17.38 -3.80 -17.07
N SER A 364 -18.54 -3.29 -16.70
CA SER A 364 -18.67 -2.07 -15.90
C SER A 364 -19.90 -2.14 -15.02
N VAL A 365 -19.96 -1.27 -14.02
CA VAL A 365 -21.11 -1.22 -13.12
C VAL A 365 -22.42 -0.80 -13.81
N HIS A 366 -22.32 -0.20 -15.01
CA HIS A 366 -23.44 0.32 -15.78
C HIS A 366 -23.83 -0.56 -16.98
N VAL A 367 -23.24 -1.75 -17.11
CA VAL A 367 -23.57 -2.70 -18.18
C VAL A 367 -24.46 -3.81 -17.61
N PRO A 368 -25.47 -4.29 -18.38
CA PRO A 368 -26.26 -5.44 -18.01
C PRO A 368 -25.41 -6.69 -17.76
N VAL A 369 -25.84 -7.52 -16.82
CA VAL A 369 -25.06 -8.67 -16.36
C VAL A 369 -25.86 -9.96 -16.34
N TRP A 370 -25.19 -11.05 -16.71
CA TRP A 370 -25.67 -12.43 -16.67
C TRP A 370 -24.78 -13.29 -15.78
N LEU A 371 -25.28 -14.45 -15.34
CA LEU A 371 -24.41 -15.52 -14.85
C LEU A 371 -23.62 -16.11 -16.02
N ALA A 372 -22.39 -16.53 -15.75
CA ALA A 372 -21.60 -17.26 -16.75
C ALA A 372 -22.32 -18.57 -17.16
N GLU A 373 -22.22 -18.96 -18.44
CA GLU A 373 -22.96 -20.10 -19.00
C GLU A 373 -22.67 -21.43 -18.28
N GLU A 374 -21.50 -21.57 -17.65
CA GLU A 374 -21.10 -22.78 -16.93
C GLU A 374 -21.66 -22.86 -15.50
N ILE A 375 -22.42 -21.85 -15.05
CA ILE A 375 -23.03 -21.80 -13.72
C ILE A 375 -24.48 -22.27 -13.81
N ASP A 376 -24.72 -23.52 -13.40
CA ASP A 376 -26.01 -24.21 -13.51
C ASP A 376 -26.81 -24.25 -12.20
N SER A 377 -26.22 -23.82 -11.09
CA SER A 377 -26.79 -23.93 -9.75
C SER A 377 -26.24 -22.87 -8.79
N GLU A 378 -27.03 -22.58 -7.76
CA GLU A 378 -26.62 -21.68 -6.66
C GLU A 378 -25.33 -22.16 -6.00
N ALA A 379 -25.20 -23.47 -5.79
CA ALA A 379 -24.03 -24.09 -5.21
C ALA A 379 -22.79 -23.87 -6.10
N ALA A 380 -22.92 -24.07 -7.41
CA ALA A 380 -21.84 -23.81 -8.37
C ALA A 380 -21.43 -22.33 -8.38
N PHE A 381 -22.40 -21.39 -8.30
CA PHE A 381 -22.10 -19.96 -8.22
C PHE A 381 -21.30 -19.58 -6.97
N VAL A 382 -21.75 -20.04 -5.80
CA VAL A 382 -21.08 -19.77 -4.52
C VAL A 382 -19.69 -20.39 -4.51
N GLN A 383 -19.56 -21.64 -4.94
CA GLN A 383 -18.28 -22.34 -5.06
C GLN A 383 -17.33 -21.58 -6.00
N ARG A 384 -17.82 -21.13 -7.17
CA ARG A 384 -17.06 -20.34 -8.14
C ARG A 384 -16.55 -19.05 -7.51
N ALA A 385 -17.40 -18.28 -6.83
CA ALA A 385 -17.02 -17.04 -6.18
C ALA A 385 -16.00 -17.24 -5.04
N GLU A 386 -16.17 -18.29 -4.23
CA GLU A 386 -15.29 -18.58 -3.09
C GLU A 386 -13.96 -19.24 -3.50
N SER A 387 -13.87 -19.83 -4.70
CA SER A 387 -12.62 -20.43 -5.22
C SER A 387 -11.45 -19.42 -5.25
N GLY A 388 -11.76 -18.12 -5.32
CA GLY A 388 -10.77 -17.05 -5.28
C GLY A 388 -9.92 -17.00 -4.02
N PHE A 389 -10.41 -17.52 -2.88
CA PHE A 389 -9.60 -17.60 -1.66
C PHE A 389 -8.44 -18.58 -1.84
N VAL A 390 -8.75 -19.78 -2.34
CA VAL A 390 -7.77 -20.83 -2.56
C VAL A 390 -6.81 -20.43 -3.69
N TYR A 391 -7.33 -19.85 -4.77
CA TYR A 391 -6.51 -19.30 -5.85
C TYR A 391 -5.53 -18.22 -5.36
N ALA A 392 -5.96 -17.33 -4.47
CA ALA A 392 -5.09 -16.28 -3.92
C ALA A 392 -3.92 -16.84 -3.10
N VAL A 393 -4.14 -17.95 -2.38
CA VAL A 393 -3.08 -18.64 -1.63
C VAL A 393 -2.08 -19.30 -2.57
N ILE A 394 -2.55 -19.97 -3.63
CA ILE A 394 -1.71 -20.60 -4.64
C ILE A 394 -0.91 -19.55 -5.43
N ASN A 395 -1.55 -18.45 -5.83
CA ASN A 395 -0.89 -17.33 -6.51
C ASN A 395 0.18 -16.66 -5.63
N ALA A 396 0.00 -16.66 -4.31
CA ALA A 396 1.01 -16.20 -3.37
C ALA A 396 2.17 -17.19 -3.17
N GLY A 397 2.13 -18.37 -3.79
CA GLY A 397 3.15 -19.40 -3.70
C GLY A 397 3.18 -20.13 -2.35
N LEU A 398 2.06 -20.12 -1.61
CA LEU A 398 1.95 -20.80 -0.32
C LEU A 398 1.42 -22.23 -0.49
N GLU A 399 1.86 -23.13 0.39
CA GLU A 399 1.30 -24.48 0.48
C GLU A 399 -0.17 -24.42 0.92
N ILE A 400 -0.97 -25.41 0.50
CA ILE A 400 -2.40 -25.50 0.82
C ILE A 400 -2.61 -26.42 2.02
N ASP A 401 -2.96 -25.81 3.14
CA ASP A 401 -3.45 -26.47 4.34
C ASP A 401 -4.98 -26.39 4.37
N LYS A 402 -5.61 -27.54 4.12
CA LYS A 402 -7.07 -27.64 3.95
C LYS A 402 -7.81 -27.41 5.27
N GLU A 403 -7.27 -27.88 6.39
CA GLU A 403 -7.90 -27.71 7.71
C GLU A 403 -7.88 -26.24 8.11
N GLU A 404 -6.76 -25.57 7.85
CA GLU A 404 -6.59 -24.17 8.16
C GLU A 404 -7.48 -23.27 7.27
N LEU A 405 -7.56 -23.58 5.96
CA LEU A 405 -8.47 -22.87 5.06
C LEU A 405 -9.94 -23.12 5.40
N ALA A 406 -10.32 -24.34 5.77
CA ALA A 406 -11.68 -24.65 6.20
C ALA A 406 -12.02 -23.88 7.50
N ALA A 407 -11.09 -23.84 8.46
CA ALA A 407 -11.25 -23.07 9.68
C ALA A 407 -11.42 -21.56 9.42
N ILE A 408 -10.68 -20.98 8.47
CA ILE A 408 -10.79 -19.55 8.14
C ILE A 408 -12.08 -19.24 7.37
N LEU A 409 -12.41 -20.07 6.37
CA LEU A 409 -13.49 -19.76 5.44
C LEU A 409 -14.87 -20.16 5.97
N LEU A 410 -14.94 -21.26 6.70
CA LEU A 410 -16.17 -21.89 7.19
C LEU A 410 -16.34 -21.78 8.70
N ASN A 411 -15.31 -21.33 9.43
CA ASN A 411 -15.22 -21.43 10.88
C ASN A 411 -15.34 -22.89 11.38
N ASP A 412 -14.90 -23.85 10.56
CA ASP A 412 -14.95 -25.28 10.84
C ASP A 412 -13.79 -25.99 10.11
N ALA A 413 -12.84 -26.52 10.88
CA ALA A 413 -11.62 -27.16 10.35
C ALA A 413 -11.88 -28.56 9.75
N GLU A 414 -12.99 -29.21 10.10
CA GLU A 414 -13.26 -30.59 9.69
C GLU A 414 -13.81 -30.67 8.26
N HIS A 415 -14.33 -29.56 7.73
CA HIS A 415 -14.94 -29.47 6.39
C HIS A 415 -13.91 -29.28 5.26
N THR A 416 -12.86 -30.10 5.25
CA THR A 416 -11.79 -30.08 4.24
C THR A 416 -12.30 -30.43 2.83
N GLU A 417 -13.36 -31.24 2.72
CA GLU A 417 -14.04 -31.58 1.46
C GLU A 417 -14.52 -30.32 0.71
N TYR A 418 -14.87 -29.26 1.42
CA TYR A 418 -15.25 -28.01 0.78
C TYR A 418 -14.06 -27.35 0.06
N ILE A 419 -12.88 -27.39 0.68
CA ILE A 419 -11.65 -26.85 0.07
C ILE A 419 -11.26 -27.69 -1.14
N ASP A 420 -11.46 -29.01 -1.09
CA ASP A 420 -11.27 -29.89 -2.24
C ASP A 420 -12.17 -29.52 -3.40
N ASN A 421 -13.46 -29.25 -3.15
CA ASN A 421 -14.37 -28.77 -4.19
C ASN A 421 -13.91 -27.43 -4.79
N LEU A 422 -13.35 -26.50 -4.00
CA LEU A 422 -12.80 -25.25 -4.52
C LEU A 422 -11.57 -25.48 -5.41
N LEU A 423 -10.68 -26.39 -5.00
CA LEU A 423 -9.50 -26.79 -5.79
C LEU A 423 -9.91 -27.45 -7.10
N ASP A 424 -10.89 -28.36 -7.06
CA ASP A 424 -11.42 -29.06 -8.22
C ASP A 424 -12.11 -28.12 -9.22
N ASP A 425 -12.77 -27.04 -8.78
CA ASP A 425 -13.26 -25.99 -9.70
C ASP A 425 -12.10 -25.28 -10.41
N LEU A 426 -11.07 -24.88 -9.66
CA LEU A 426 -9.91 -24.19 -10.24
C LEU A 426 -9.13 -25.08 -11.21
N GLU A 427 -8.96 -26.36 -10.90
CA GLU A 427 -8.27 -27.32 -11.76
C GLU A 427 -9.08 -27.63 -13.02
N ARG A 428 -10.39 -27.87 -12.91
CA ARG A 428 -11.29 -28.05 -14.08
C ARG A 428 -11.27 -26.85 -15.03
N ARG A 429 -11.08 -25.64 -14.49
CA ARG A 429 -10.98 -24.39 -15.25
C ARG A 429 -9.58 -24.09 -15.76
N GLY A 430 -8.60 -24.97 -15.47
CA GLY A 430 -7.21 -24.79 -15.86
C GLY A 430 -6.55 -23.57 -15.23
N LEU A 431 -7.01 -23.13 -14.05
CA LEU A 431 -6.43 -22.00 -13.31
C LEU A 431 -5.33 -22.43 -12.34
N ILE A 432 -5.28 -23.71 -11.99
CA ILE A 432 -4.25 -24.34 -11.17
C ILE A 432 -3.94 -25.74 -11.73
N VAL A 433 -2.77 -26.27 -11.39
CA VAL A 433 -2.36 -27.65 -11.67
C VAL A 433 -1.88 -28.31 -10.38
N ASN A 434 -2.21 -29.59 -10.20
CA ASN A 434 -1.70 -30.39 -9.09
C ASN A 434 -0.48 -31.21 -9.55
N VAL A 435 0.68 -30.93 -8.95
CA VAL A 435 1.93 -31.64 -9.19
C VAL A 435 2.41 -32.24 -7.88
N ASP A 436 2.42 -33.58 -7.79
CA ASP A 436 2.88 -34.33 -6.61
C ASP A 436 2.23 -33.88 -5.28
N GLY A 437 0.95 -33.49 -5.31
CA GLY A 437 0.21 -33.03 -4.14
C GLY A 437 0.39 -31.55 -3.80
N ARG A 438 1.07 -30.78 -4.66
CA ARG A 438 1.21 -29.32 -4.55
C ARG A 438 0.42 -28.64 -5.67
N PHE A 439 -0.36 -27.63 -5.29
CA PHE A 439 -1.11 -26.82 -6.24
C PHE A 439 -0.28 -25.62 -6.68
N LEU A 440 -0.17 -25.44 -7.99
CA LEU A 440 0.62 -24.40 -8.62
C LEU A 440 -0.19 -23.72 -9.72
N LEU A 441 0.18 -22.50 -10.11
CA LEU A 441 -0.41 -21.89 -11.29
C LEU A 441 0.08 -22.62 -12.56
N PRO A 442 -0.79 -22.83 -13.56
CA PRO A 442 -0.39 -23.42 -14.82
C PRO A 442 0.61 -22.50 -15.51
N GLY A 443 1.75 -23.05 -15.92
CA GLY A 443 2.64 -22.35 -16.82
C GLY A 443 1.93 -22.17 -18.16
N GLN A 444 1.72 -20.93 -18.60
CA GLN A 444 1.17 -20.67 -19.92
C GLN A 444 2.26 -20.89 -20.97
N SER A 445 2.13 -21.93 -21.80
CA SER A 445 3.09 -22.25 -22.87
C SER A 445 3.20 -21.19 -23.97
N SER A 446 2.42 -20.11 -23.92
CA SER A 446 2.41 -19.03 -24.90
C SER A 446 2.37 -17.68 -24.19
N ILE A 447 3.16 -16.73 -24.68
CA ILE A 447 3.20 -15.36 -24.16
C ILE A 447 2.25 -14.51 -25.01
N PRO A 448 1.06 -14.15 -24.48
CA PRO A 448 -0.06 -13.66 -25.29
C PRO A 448 0.16 -12.25 -25.86
N PHE A 449 1.17 -11.54 -25.39
CA PHE A 449 1.50 -10.16 -25.77
C PHE A 449 2.82 -10.05 -26.55
N ALA A 450 3.40 -11.18 -27.00
CA ALA A 450 4.68 -11.17 -27.71
C ALA A 450 4.64 -10.37 -29.02
N ASP A 451 3.49 -10.36 -29.70
CA ASP A 451 3.28 -9.65 -30.97
C ASP A 451 2.83 -8.18 -30.79
N GLU A 452 2.68 -7.70 -29.55
CA GLU A 452 2.18 -6.35 -29.29
C GLU A 452 3.17 -5.28 -29.80
N PRO A 453 2.76 -4.35 -30.68
CA PRO A 453 3.67 -3.36 -31.27
C PRO A 453 4.40 -2.52 -30.22
N ALA A 454 3.72 -2.16 -29.13
CA ALA A 454 4.30 -1.37 -28.05
C ALA A 454 5.40 -2.11 -27.27
N LEU A 455 5.41 -3.45 -27.31
CA LEU A 455 6.38 -4.28 -26.58
C LEU A 455 7.54 -4.78 -27.44
N GLN A 456 7.47 -4.63 -28.76
CA GLN A 456 8.50 -5.09 -29.70
C GLN A 456 9.94 -4.71 -29.31
N PRO A 457 10.26 -3.49 -28.83
CA PRO A 457 11.62 -3.17 -28.40
C PRO A 457 12.12 -4.05 -27.24
N ILE A 458 11.24 -4.32 -26.27
CA ILE A 458 11.57 -5.16 -25.11
C ILE A 458 11.66 -6.62 -25.52
N VAL A 459 10.71 -7.10 -26.34
CA VAL A 459 10.71 -8.47 -26.85
C VAL A 459 11.98 -8.74 -27.64
N TYR A 460 12.37 -7.83 -28.54
CA TYR A 460 13.63 -7.91 -29.27
C TYR A 460 14.84 -8.01 -28.33
N ASP A 461 14.93 -7.14 -27.31
CA ASP A 461 16.02 -7.19 -26.35
C ASP A 461 16.05 -8.52 -25.58
N ILE A 462 14.88 -9.04 -25.18
CA ILE A 462 14.74 -10.32 -24.48
C ILE A 462 15.18 -11.47 -25.39
N GLU A 463 14.77 -11.48 -26.64
CA GLU A 463 15.11 -12.56 -27.58
C GLU A 463 16.61 -12.59 -27.93
N ASN A 464 17.25 -11.42 -27.95
CA ASN A 464 18.66 -11.29 -28.34
C ASN A 464 19.65 -11.29 -27.16
N VAL A 465 19.18 -11.33 -25.91
CA VAL A 465 20.09 -11.40 -24.77
C VAL A 465 20.78 -12.76 -24.69
N GLN A 466 22.11 -12.74 -24.55
CA GLN A 466 22.88 -13.96 -24.34
C GLN A 466 22.95 -14.29 -22.86
N ILE A 467 22.44 -15.47 -22.51
CA ILE A 467 22.56 -16.02 -21.15
C ILE A 467 23.89 -16.79 -21.07
N PRO A 468 24.80 -16.46 -20.12
CA PRO A 468 26.03 -17.22 -19.93
C PRO A 468 25.76 -18.70 -19.64
N ASP A 469 26.52 -19.61 -20.25
CA ASP A 469 26.34 -21.07 -20.09
C ASP A 469 26.45 -21.54 -18.63
N SER A 470 27.20 -20.82 -17.80
CA SER A 470 27.37 -21.10 -16.37
C SER A 470 26.22 -20.62 -15.49
N MET A 471 25.23 -19.91 -16.03
CA MET A 471 24.12 -19.35 -15.26
C MET A 471 23.00 -20.39 -15.10
N PRO A 472 22.52 -20.65 -13.87
CA PRO A 472 21.35 -21.50 -13.65
C PRO A 472 20.14 -20.97 -14.42
N ARG A 473 19.36 -21.86 -15.04
CA ARG A 473 18.12 -21.51 -15.75
C ARG A 473 16.91 -21.75 -14.85
N GLY A 474 15.78 -21.13 -15.19
CA GLY A 474 14.49 -21.29 -14.51
C GLY A 474 14.02 -20.07 -13.75
N HIS A 475 12.75 -20.10 -13.34
CA HIS A 475 12.04 -18.95 -12.77
C HIS A 475 12.61 -18.47 -11.42
N GLU A 476 13.17 -19.38 -10.60
CA GLU A 476 13.83 -19.01 -9.34
C GLU A 476 15.05 -18.11 -9.57
N LYS A 477 15.84 -18.41 -10.61
CA LYS A 477 16.99 -17.58 -10.96
C LYS A 477 16.54 -16.24 -11.53
N ALA A 478 15.48 -16.21 -12.34
CA ALA A 478 14.86 -14.98 -12.81
C ALA A 478 14.46 -14.07 -11.63
N ARG A 479 13.80 -14.62 -10.62
CA ARG A 479 13.42 -13.90 -9.39
C ARG A 479 14.62 -13.34 -8.64
N SER A 480 15.69 -14.13 -8.49
CA SER A 480 16.95 -13.68 -7.86
C SER A 480 17.57 -12.49 -8.62
N LEU A 481 17.62 -12.56 -9.96
CA LEU A 481 18.16 -11.49 -10.79
C LEU A 481 17.30 -10.22 -10.73
N ALA A 482 15.97 -10.34 -10.73
CA ALA A 482 15.08 -9.21 -10.56
C ALA A 482 15.29 -8.50 -9.20
N LYS A 483 15.47 -9.27 -8.12
CA LYS A 483 15.82 -8.71 -6.80
C LYS A 483 17.16 -7.96 -6.83
N THR A 484 18.18 -8.52 -7.47
CA THR A 484 19.46 -7.85 -7.67
C THR A 484 19.32 -6.57 -8.49
N ALA A 485 18.55 -6.62 -9.58
CA ALA A 485 18.32 -5.48 -10.45
C ALA A 485 17.62 -4.33 -9.72
N MET A 486 16.68 -4.63 -8.83
CA MET A 486 16.00 -3.65 -8.00
C MET A 486 16.96 -2.87 -7.10
N LEU A 487 17.90 -3.56 -6.43
CA LEU A 487 18.92 -2.93 -5.59
C LEU A 487 19.90 -2.07 -6.40
N GLN A 488 20.20 -2.49 -7.63
CA GLN A 488 21.11 -1.76 -8.53
C GLN A 488 20.49 -0.47 -9.08
N ARG A 489 19.16 -0.34 -9.14
CA ARG A 489 18.46 0.75 -9.82
C ARG A 489 18.90 2.16 -9.35
N SER A 490 19.19 2.33 -8.06
CA SER A 490 19.60 3.63 -7.49
C SER A 490 21.09 3.94 -7.67
N GLN A 491 21.91 2.92 -8.00
CA GLN A 491 23.37 3.03 -8.04
C GLN A 491 23.93 2.94 -9.46
N ASP A 492 23.39 2.03 -10.28
CA ASP A 492 23.83 1.73 -11.64
C ASP A 492 22.66 1.26 -12.52
N PHE A 493 22.13 2.18 -13.33
CA PHE A 493 21.05 1.90 -14.28
C PHE A 493 21.43 0.84 -15.32
N ALA A 494 22.67 0.83 -15.80
CA ALA A 494 23.10 -0.10 -16.83
C ALA A 494 23.23 -1.53 -16.27
N ALA A 495 23.74 -1.68 -15.05
CA ALA A 495 23.75 -2.97 -14.35
C ALA A 495 22.33 -3.45 -14.03
N SER A 496 21.47 -2.56 -13.55
CA SER A 496 20.05 -2.87 -13.29
C SER A 496 19.33 -3.34 -14.56
N ALA A 497 19.52 -2.63 -15.68
CA ALA A 497 18.93 -3.00 -16.97
C ALA A 497 19.40 -4.38 -17.45
N ARG A 498 20.70 -4.68 -17.36
CA ARG A 498 21.23 -6.03 -17.70
C ARG A 498 20.63 -7.13 -16.82
N SER A 499 20.55 -6.91 -15.52
CA SER A 499 20.01 -7.89 -14.57
C SER A 499 18.51 -8.15 -14.81
N TYR A 500 17.71 -7.09 -15.04
CA TYR A 500 16.30 -7.25 -15.41
C TYR A 500 16.13 -7.92 -16.77
N LEU A 501 16.98 -7.62 -17.76
CA LEU A 501 16.90 -8.25 -19.07
C LEU A 501 17.13 -9.76 -18.99
N MET A 502 18.15 -10.19 -18.23
CA MET A 502 18.40 -11.61 -17.97
C MET A 502 17.25 -12.25 -17.19
N ALA A 503 16.66 -11.55 -16.22
CA ALA A 503 15.48 -12.02 -15.50
C ALA A 503 14.28 -12.22 -16.44
N CYS A 504 14.03 -11.26 -17.34
CA CYS A 504 12.97 -11.36 -18.34
C CYS A 504 13.18 -12.58 -19.23
N ARG A 505 14.40 -12.80 -19.75
CA ARG A 505 14.68 -13.95 -20.62
C ARG A 505 14.47 -15.29 -19.90
N LEU A 506 15.00 -15.43 -18.69
CA LEU A 506 14.84 -16.67 -17.92
C LEU A 506 13.38 -16.93 -17.56
N GLN A 507 12.62 -15.88 -17.22
CA GLN A 507 11.20 -15.99 -16.93
C GLN A 507 10.39 -16.31 -18.19
N TRP A 508 10.74 -15.70 -19.33
CA TRP A 508 10.12 -15.95 -20.63
C TRP A 508 10.28 -17.42 -21.03
N ASP A 509 11.51 -17.93 -21.00
CA ASP A 509 11.83 -19.33 -21.29
C ASP A 509 11.08 -20.29 -20.34
N ALA A 510 11.00 -19.95 -19.05
CA ALA A 510 10.30 -20.75 -18.04
C ALA A 510 8.78 -20.77 -18.29
N VAL A 511 8.19 -19.64 -18.69
CA VAL A 511 6.77 -19.56 -19.05
C VAL A 511 6.48 -20.39 -20.30
N GLU A 512 7.25 -20.24 -21.39
CA GLU A 512 7.07 -21.02 -22.63
C GLU A 512 7.21 -22.53 -22.40
N GLN A 513 8.11 -22.93 -21.50
CA GLN A 513 8.31 -24.34 -21.12
C GLN A 513 7.23 -24.88 -20.19
N GLY A 514 6.29 -24.04 -19.74
CA GLY A 514 5.27 -24.41 -18.77
C GLY A 514 5.85 -24.76 -17.39
N GLU A 515 6.98 -24.16 -17.02
CA GLU A 515 7.67 -24.45 -15.76
C GLU A 515 6.77 -24.09 -14.56
N PRO A 516 6.53 -25.02 -13.62
CA PRO A 516 5.68 -24.73 -12.47
C PRO A 516 6.26 -23.60 -11.61
N GLY A 517 5.43 -22.57 -11.33
CA GLY A 517 5.86 -21.36 -10.61
C GLY A 517 6.31 -20.20 -11.51
N ALA A 518 6.47 -20.44 -12.82
CA ALA A 518 6.69 -19.38 -13.79
C ALA A 518 5.36 -18.71 -14.18
N THR A 519 5.13 -17.48 -13.72
CA THR A 519 3.90 -16.73 -13.99
C THR A 519 4.10 -15.65 -15.04
N LEU A 520 3.06 -15.36 -15.81
CA LEU A 520 3.01 -14.18 -16.69
C LEU A 520 2.98 -12.86 -15.90
N GLU A 521 2.42 -12.86 -14.69
CA GLU A 521 2.42 -11.67 -13.84
C GLU A 521 3.84 -11.24 -13.47
N ASP A 522 4.69 -12.19 -13.08
CA ASP A 522 6.10 -11.93 -12.79
C ASP A 522 6.87 -11.51 -14.05
N LEU A 523 6.59 -12.15 -15.20
CA LEU A 523 7.18 -11.75 -16.48
C LEU A 523 6.83 -10.30 -16.83
N ARG A 524 5.55 -9.93 -16.75
CA ARG A 524 5.09 -8.55 -17.00
C ARG A 524 5.73 -7.55 -16.05
N TRP A 525 5.89 -7.93 -14.77
CA TRP A 525 6.57 -7.10 -13.79
C TRP A 525 8.05 -6.88 -14.12
N TYR A 526 8.77 -7.95 -14.50
CA TYR A 526 10.17 -7.86 -14.93
C TYR A 526 10.31 -7.00 -16.18
N MET A 527 9.43 -7.18 -17.18
CA MET A 527 9.42 -6.40 -18.41
C MET A 527 9.17 -4.91 -18.15
N ALA A 528 8.18 -4.57 -17.33
CA ALA A 528 7.91 -3.17 -16.99
C ALA A 528 9.10 -2.56 -16.20
N SER A 529 9.70 -3.34 -15.31
CA SER A 529 10.88 -2.90 -14.56
C SER A 529 12.07 -2.66 -15.48
N PHE A 530 12.35 -3.57 -16.41
CA PHE A 530 13.35 -3.43 -17.45
C PHE A 530 13.10 -2.17 -18.30
N ALA A 531 11.88 -1.99 -18.80
CA ALA A 531 11.45 -0.84 -19.59
C ALA A 531 11.82 0.49 -18.89
N SER A 532 11.50 0.59 -17.59
CA SER A 532 11.77 1.82 -16.82
C SER A 532 13.25 2.13 -16.69
N VAL A 533 14.09 1.14 -16.40
CA VAL A 533 15.54 1.37 -16.22
C VAL A 533 16.23 1.58 -17.55
N LYS A 534 15.79 0.91 -18.62
CA LYS A 534 16.33 1.08 -19.97
C LYS A 534 15.99 2.45 -20.55
N ALA A 535 14.76 2.91 -20.35
CA ALA A 535 14.33 4.26 -20.67
C ALA A 535 15.18 5.32 -19.93
N GLY A 536 15.45 5.09 -18.64
CA GLY A 536 16.32 5.93 -17.82
C GLY A 536 17.79 5.94 -18.29
N GLU A 537 18.36 4.76 -18.58
CA GLU A 537 19.73 4.61 -19.10
C GLU A 537 19.89 5.41 -20.41
N LEU A 538 19.01 5.21 -21.38
CA LEU A 538 19.08 5.88 -22.68
C LEU A 538 18.89 7.40 -22.55
N SER A 539 17.86 7.84 -21.83
CA SER A 539 17.53 9.27 -21.76
C SER A 539 18.44 10.08 -20.83
N GLN A 540 18.85 9.52 -19.68
CA GLN A 540 19.59 10.26 -18.66
C GLN A 540 21.11 10.12 -18.83
N ILE A 541 21.60 8.94 -19.20
CA ILE A 541 23.04 8.67 -19.33
C ILE A 541 23.49 8.95 -20.76
N HIS A 542 22.84 8.32 -21.74
CA HIS A 542 23.25 8.43 -23.15
C HIS A 542 22.69 9.66 -23.86
N ARG A 543 21.70 10.34 -23.26
CA ARG A 543 20.96 11.46 -23.86
C ARG A 543 20.33 11.10 -25.21
N ASP A 544 19.97 9.83 -25.38
CA ASP A 544 19.28 9.31 -26.55
C ASP A 544 17.77 9.27 -26.30
N TYR A 545 17.15 10.43 -26.45
CA TYR A 545 15.72 10.59 -26.19
C TYR A 545 14.87 9.80 -27.20
N SER A 546 15.30 9.77 -28.46
CA SER A 546 14.59 9.09 -29.54
C SER A 546 14.47 7.59 -29.32
N HIS A 547 15.56 6.91 -28.96
CA HIS A 547 15.53 5.47 -28.69
C HIS A 547 15.02 5.15 -27.28
N SER A 548 14.98 6.12 -26.35
CA SER A 548 14.35 5.91 -25.04
C SER A 548 12.82 5.86 -25.10
N ARG A 549 12.19 6.60 -26.02
CA ARG A 549 10.73 6.75 -26.11
C ARG A 549 9.96 5.42 -26.22
N PRO A 550 10.37 4.46 -27.06
CA PRO A 550 9.68 3.17 -27.12
C PRO A 550 9.67 2.40 -25.80
N TYR A 551 10.72 2.52 -24.96
CA TYR A 551 10.76 1.87 -23.64
C TYR A 551 9.84 2.55 -22.62
N TYR A 552 9.65 3.88 -22.71
CA TYR A 552 8.62 4.56 -21.93
C TYR A 552 7.22 4.07 -22.31
N LEU A 553 6.93 3.97 -23.61
CA LEU A 553 5.65 3.48 -24.10
C LEU A 553 5.41 2.02 -23.69
N ALA A 554 6.41 1.15 -23.84
CA ALA A 554 6.31 -0.24 -23.39
C ALA A 554 6.03 -0.35 -21.88
N PHE A 555 6.63 0.52 -21.05
CA PHE A 555 6.30 0.61 -19.62
C PHE A 555 4.82 0.98 -19.41
N PHE A 556 4.32 2.02 -20.08
CA PHE A 556 2.92 2.45 -19.94
C PHE A 556 1.93 1.42 -20.50
N PHE A 557 2.30 0.66 -21.53
CA PHE A 557 1.47 -0.44 -22.05
C PHE A 557 1.26 -1.51 -20.99
N LEU A 558 2.33 -1.90 -20.29
CA LEU A 558 2.27 -2.96 -19.28
C LEU A 558 1.52 -2.52 -18.02
N VAL A 559 1.62 -1.24 -17.64
CA VAL A 559 1.09 -0.69 -16.39
C VAL A 559 -0.25 0.02 -16.63
N GLN A 560 -1.35 -0.74 -16.61
CA GLN A 560 -2.72 -0.27 -16.83
C GLN A 560 -3.50 -0.15 -15.50
N GLU A 561 -4.40 0.83 -15.36
CA GLU A 561 -5.06 1.18 -14.09
C GLU A 561 -5.84 0.02 -13.44
N ASP A 562 -6.47 -0.82 -14.24
CA ASP A 562 -7.27 -1.97 -13.78
C ASP A 562 -6.45 -3.26 -13.63
N ASP A 563 -5.13 -3.18 -13.71
CA ASP A 563 -4.21 -4.32 -13.66
C ASP A 563 -3.51 -4.47 -12.31
N PRO A 564 -3.32 -5.68 -11.75
CA PRO A 564 -2.57 -5.90 -10.51
C PRO A 564 -1.14 -5.31 -10.51
N LEU A 565 -0.51 -5.21 -11.69
CA LEU A 565 0.81 -4.62 -11.86
C LEU A 565 0.81 -3.11 -11.54
N TRP A 566 -0.32 -2.43 -11.72
CA TRP A 566 -0.50 -1.02 -11.38
C TRP A 566 -0.07 -0.71 -9.95
N SER A 567 -0.62 -1.45 -8.99
CA SER A 567 -0.35 -1.24 -7.57
C SER A 567 1.12 -1.49 -7.24
N ARG A 568 1.77 -2.45 -7.90
CA ARG A 568 3.20 -2.75 -7.70
C ARG A 568 4.11 -1.66 -8.28
N MET A 569 3.67 -0.98 -9.34
CA MET A 569 4.48 -0.02 -10.09
C MET A 569 4.09 1.45 -9.86
N ARG A 570 3.09 1.72 -9.00
CA ARG A 570 2.48 3.03 -8.77
C ARG A 570 3.48 4.17 -8.56
N GLY A 571 4.50 3.93 -7.73
CA GLY A 571 5.54 4.92 -7.42
C GLY A 571 6.41 5.32 -8.61
N LEU A 572 6.44 4.53 -9.70
CA LEU A 572 7.22 4.84 -10.91
C LEU A 572 6.40 5.54 -11.99
N ILE A 573 5.06 5.50 -11.93
CA ILE A 573 4.20 5.95 -13.04
C ILE A 573 4.41 7.43 -13.35
N ASN A 574 4.38 8.28 -12.33
CA ASN A 574 4.50 9.71 -12.53
C ASN A 574 5.93 10.19 -12.78
N PRO A 575 6.96 9.68 -12.08
CA PRO A 575 8.34 9.92 -12.51
C PRO A 575 8.53 9.58 -13.98
N MET A 576 8.09 8.40 -14.41
CA MET A 576 8.18 7.97 -15.81
C MET A 576 7.46 8.94 -16.76
N LEU A 577 6.26 9.38 -16.41
CA LEU A 577 5.46 10.30 -17.23
C LEU A 577 6.08 11.70 -17.32
N SER A 578 6.58 12.21 -16.19
CA SER A 578 7.32 13.47 -16.13
C SER A 578 8.58 13.41 -17.00
N TYR A 579 9.39 12.35 -16.87
CA TYR A 579 10.58 12.18 -17.70
C TYR A 579 10.23 12.05 -19.18
N TYR A 580 9.20 11.28 -19.51
CA TYR A 580 8.74 11.08 -20.88
C TYR A 580 8.50 12.43 -21.57
N TRP A 581 7.68 13.32 -20.99
CA TRP A 581 7.43 14.62 -21.59
C TRP A 581 8.57 15.64 -21.44
N VAL A 582 9.28 15.67 -20.31
CA VAL A 582 10.43 16.58 -20.10
C VAL A 582 11.56 16.32 -21.08
N ASN A 583 11.74 15.06 -21.52
CA ASN A 583 12.75 14.72 -22.50
C ASN A 583 12.55 15.46 -23.84
N ALA A 584 11.33 15.92 -24.17
CA ALA A 584 11.09 16.74 -25.36
C ALA A 584 11.84 18.10 -25.32
N TRP A 585 11.90 18.76 -24.15
CA TRP A 585 12.72 19.97 -23.99
C TRP A 585 14.19 19.68 -24.19
N ARG A 586 14.67 18.58 -23.62
CA ARG A 586 16.08 18.20 -23.65
C ARG A 586 16.52 17.82 -25.06
N GLU A 587 15.68 17.12 -25.80
CA GLU A 587 15.90 16.74 -27.18
C GLU A 587 16.03 17.96 -28.09
N LEU A 588 15.22 19.00 -27.86
CA LEU A 588 15.28 20.24 -28.62
C LEU A 588 16.32 21.26 -28.10
N GLY A 589 17.10 20.89 -27.07
CA GLY A 589 18.10 21.78 -26.46
C GLY A 589 17.53 22.99 -25.71
N LEU A 590 16.24 22.94 -25.35
CA LEU A 590 15.52 24.01 -24.65
C LEU A 590 15.80 23.94 -23.14
N ASN A 591 16.98 24.43 -22.73
CA ASN A 591 17.41 24.40 -21.33
C ASN A 591 16.73 25.49 -20.48
N ALA A 592 16.32 26.62 -21.08
CA ALA A 592 15.57 27.67 -20.40
C ALA A 592 14.09 27.31 -20.34
N GLY A 593 13.50 27.29 -19.15
CA GLY A 593 12.09 26.94 -18.95
C GLY A 593 11.80 25.43 -18.82
N ASN A 594 12.84 24.59 -18.80
CA ASN A 594 12.70 23.15 -18.58
C ASN A 594 12.03 22.86 -17.21
N PRO A 595 10.92 22.10 -17.16
CA PRO A 595 10.25 21.79 -15.90
C PRO A 595 11.16 21.05 -14.90
N SER A 596 11.06 21.43 -13.63
CA SER A 596 11.77 20.70 -12.56
C SER A 596 11.03 19.41 -12.26
N LEU A 597 11.70 18.27 -12.45
CA LEU A 597 11.13 16.94 -12.24
C LEU A 597 10.70 16.66 -10.80
N SER A 598 11.25 17.37 -9.81
CA SER A 598 10.90 17.25 -8.39
C SER A 598 9.79 18.20 -7.93
N ALA A 599 9.43 19.20 -8.75
CA ALA A 599 8.55 20.30 -8.34
C ALA A 599 7.42 20.60 -9.32
N THR A 600 7.35 19.91 -10.46
CA THR A 600 6.32 20.10 -11.49
C THR A 600 5.62 18.77 -11.74
N THR A 601 4.29 18.76 -11.60
CA THR A 601 3.50 17.54 -11.82
C THR A 601 3.43 17.19 -13.31
N PRO A 602 3.14 15.92 -13.68
CA PRO A 602 2.94 15.55 -15.09
C PRO A 602 1.89 16.41 -15.79
N ALA A 603 0.78 16.72 -15.12
CA ALA A 603 -0.27 17.61 -15.63
C ALA A 603 0.25 19.02 -15.95
N GLU A 604 1.07 19.60 -15.08
CA GLU A 604 1.69 20.91 -15.32
C GLU A 604 2.74 20.86 -16.43
N ILE A 605 3.51 19.76 -16.53
CA ILE A 605 4.47 19.53 -17.62
C ILE A 605 3.72 19.50 -18.95
N ALA A 606 2.62 18.72 -19.04
CA ALA A 606 1.79 18.64 -20.23
C ALA A 606 1.26 20.01 -20.66
N VAL A 607 0.72 20.79 -19.72
CA VAL A 607 0.25 22.16 -20.02
C VAL A 607 1.37 23.06 -20.52
N ARG A 608 2.53 23.06 -19.85
CA ARG A 608 3.69 23.87 -20.26
C ARG A 608 4.25 23.46 -21.62
N ALA A 609 4.20 22.19 -21.97
CA ALA A 609 4.63 21.70 -23.28
C ALA A 609 3.64 22.13 -24.38
N ALA A 610 2.34 21.92 -24.12
CA ALA A 610 1.28 22.18 -25.08
C ALA A 610 1.08 23.66 -25.41
N SER A 611 1.34 24.56 -24.43
CA SER A 611 1.19 26.00 -24.60
C SER A 611 2.51 26.76 -24.76
N HIS A 612 3.61 26.05 -25.05
CA HIS A 612 4.92 26.67 -25.18
C HIS A 612 5.01 27.59 -26.41
N GLU A 613 5.85 28.63 -26.34
CA GLU A 613 6.08 29.55 -27.48
C GLU A 613 6.82 28.87 -28.65
N ASN A 614 7.55 27.80 -28.36
CA ASN A 614 8.30 27.03 -29.35
C ASN A 614 7.40 25.97 -30.00
N GLN A 615 7.10 26.15 -31.30
CA GLN A 615 6.20 25.26 -32.04
C GLN A 615 6.75 23.84 -32.22
N ASP A 616 8.08 23.66 -32.27
CA ASP A 616 8.69 22.33 -32.41
C ASP A 616 8.47 21.50 -31.13
N LEU A 617 8.53 22.14 -29.96
CA LEU A 617 8.24 21.49 -28.68
C LEU A 617 6.76 21.10 -28.59
N CYS A 618 5.84 21.99 -28.95
CA CYS A 618 4.41 21.67 -28.97
C CYS A 618 4.13 20.48 -29.91
N SER A 619 4.75 20.49 -31.09
CA SER A 619 4.60 19.42 -32.09
C SER A 619 5.17 18.09 -31.58
N LEU A 620 6.36 18.09 -30.99
CA LEU A 620 6.99 16.89 -30.44
C LEU A 620 6.18 16.33 -29.27
N TRP A 621 5.73 17.20 -28.35
CA TRP A 621 4.86 16.80 -27.25
C TRP A 621 3.54 16.21 -27.75
N TYR A 622 2.93 16.79 -28.79
CA TYR A 622 1.70 16.28 -29.40
C TYR A 622 1.90 14.85 -29.93
N VAL A 623 2.97 14.62 -30.72
CA VAL A 623 3.32 13.28 -31.23
C VAL A 623 3.54 12.28 -30.11
N MET A 624 4.31 12.66 -29.08
CA MET A 624 4.58 11.80 -27.93
C MET A 624 3.32 11.46 -27.15
N THR A 625 2.40 12.41 -27.02
CA THR A 625 1.17 12.24 -26.25
C THR A 625 0.13 11.43 -26.99
N ASN A 626 0.05 11.54 -28.33
CA ASN A 626 -0.75 10.62 -29.14
C ASN A 626 -0.26 9.17 -29.02
N ALA A 627 1.05 8.94 -29.09
CA ALA A 627 1.60 7.60 -28.89
C ALA A 627 1.29 7.04 -27.50
N LEU A 628 1.24 7.91 -26.46
CA LEU A 628 0.79 7.51 -25.14
C LEU A 628 -0.71 7.20 -25.09
N ALA A 629 -1.54 7.97 -25.81
CA ALA A 629 -2.98 7.76 -25.89
C ALA A 629 -3.33 6.38 -26.48
N GLU A 630 -2.63 5.97 -27.54
CA GLU A 630 -2.78 4.66 -28.19
C GLU A 630 -2.44 3.50 -27.24
N VAL A 631 -1.45 3.71 -26.37
CA VAL A 631 -0.87 2.67 -25.52
C VAL A 631 -1.53 2.59 -24.14
N ASN A 632 -1.93 3.72 -23.57
CA ASN A 632 -2.54 3.80 -22.24
C ASN A 632 -3.53 4.98 -22.17
N PRO A 633 -4.74 4.82 -22.73
CA PRO A 633 -5.76 5.86 -22.76
C PRO A 633 -6.27 6.22 -21.35
N GLY A 634 -6.28 5.25 -20.43
CA GLY A 634 -6.69 5.47 -19.03
C GLY A 634 -5.78 6.45 -18.30
N LEU A 635 -4.46 6.27 -18.42
CA LEU A 635 -3.47 7.17 -17.84
C LEU A 635 -3.60 8.58 -18.40
N LEU A 636 -3.78 8.73 -19.71
CA LEU A 636 -3.92 10.05 -20.34
C LEU A 636 -5.24 10.73 -19.92
N ARG A 637 -6.35 9.99 -19.82
CA ARG A 637 -7.62 10.50 -19.30
C ARG A 637 -7.47 11.00 -17.87
N ARG A 638 -6.69 10.32 -17.04
CA ARG A 638 -6.41 10.78 -15.67
C ARG A 638 -5.67 12.11 -15.67
N VAL A 639 -4.67 12.28 -16.52
CA VAL A 639 -3.96 13.57 -16.65
C VAL A 639 -4.90 14.67 -17.12
N ALA A 640 -5.75 14.41 -18.10
CA ALA A 640 -6.75 15.38 -18.57
C ALA A 640 -7.70 15.81 -17.44
N ASN A 641 -8.20 14.85 -16.65
CA ASN A 641 -9.02 15.13 -15.47
C ASN A 641 -8.26 15.96 -14.43
N GLN A 642 -6.99 15.66 -14.18
CA GLN A 642 -6.16 16.42 -13.25
C GLN A 642 -5.94 17.86 -13.71
N ILE A 643 -5.74 18.09 -15.02
CA ILE A 643 -5.62 19.43 -15.59
C ILE A 643 -6.91 20.22 -15.38
N ARG A 644 -8.08 19.59 -15.56
CA ARG A 644 -9.39 20.21 -15.31
C ARG A 644 -9.62 20.56 -13.84
N LEU A 645 -9.21 19.67 -12.94
CA LEU A 645 -9.37 19.86 -11.49
C LEU A 645 -8.43 20.94 -10.94
N ASN A 646 -7.18 21.01 -11.41
CA ASN A 646 -6.15 21.84 -10.79
C ASN A 646 -6.31 23.35 -11.04
N ARG A 647 -7.10 23.81 -12.03
CA ARG A 647 -7.39 25.24 -12.26
C ARG A 647 -8.74 25.50 -12.93
N GLY A 648 -9.78 25.71 -12.13
CA GLY A 648 -10.95 26.45 -12.59
C GLY A 648 -10.55 27.90 -12.89
N GLU A 649 -10.86 28.39 -14.10
CA GLU A 649 -10.68 29.78 -14.61
C GLU A 649 -9.48 30.11 -15.53
N SER A 650 -8.61 29.16 -15.92
CA SER A 650 -7.62 29.42 -16.99
C SER A 650 -8.07 28.82 -18.33
N PRO A 651 -8.40 29.63 -19.36
CA PRO A 651 -8.80 29.14 -20.68
C PRO A 651 -7.76 28.19 -21.31
N MET A 652 -6.49 28.42 -21.01
CA MET A 652 -5.37 27.61 -21.49
C MET A 652 -5.40 26.18 -20.94
N TYR A 653 -5.72 26.00 -19.65
CA TYR A 653 -5.77 24.67 -19.02
C TYR A 653 -6.96 23.87 -19.57
N ALA A 654 -8.12 24.52 -19.75
CA ALA A 654 -9.27 23.91 -20.39
C ALA A 654 -8.95 23.46 -21.82
N GLN A 655 -8.32 24.33 -22.63
CA GLN A 655 -7.93 24.01 -24.00
C GLN A 655 -6.96 22.82 -24.09
N VAL A 656 -5.98 22.72 -23.18
CA VAL A 656 -5.07 21.57 -23.14
C VAL A 656 -5.81 20.31 -22.72
N ALA A 657 -6.68 20.36 -21.72
CA ALA A 657 -7.48 19.20 -21.33
C ALA A 657 -8.38 18.71 -22.47
N ASP A 658 -9.03 19.63 -23.20
CA ASP A 658 -9.85 19.32 -24.36
C ASP A 658 -9.00 18.72 -25.50
N THR A 659 -7.77 19.21 -25.68
CA THR A 659 -6.81 18.64 -26.63
C THR A 659 -6.51 17.19 -26.25
N LEU A 660 -6.23 16.90 -24.98
CA LEU A 660 -5.99 15.53 -24.52
C LEU A 660 -7.23 14.63 -24.68
N GLU A 661 -8.44 15.15 -24.45
CA GLU A 661 -9.67 14.40 -24.70
C GLU A 661 -9.88 14.12 -26.19
N GLN A 662 -9.56 15.06 -27.08
CA GLN A 662 -9.62 14.84 -28.52
C GLN A 662 -8.64 13.75 -28.98
N MET A 663 -7.44 13.69 -28.40
CA MET A 663 -6.47 12.61 -28.68
C MET A 663 -7.00 11.24 -28.26
N LEU A 664 -7.85 11.17 -27.23
CA LEU A 664 -8.48 9.93 -26.77
C LEU A 664 -9.69 9.49 -27.62
N MET A 665 -10.19 10.34 -28.51
CA MET A 665 -11.31 10.05 -29.41
C MET A 665 -10.88 9.63 -30.82
N GLN A 666 -9.59 9.77 -31.14
CA GLN A 666 -8.97 9.34 -32.39
C GLN A 666 -8.48 7.91 -32.23
#